data_AF-A0A3B8PRI0-F1
#
_entry.id   AF-A0A3B8PRI0-F1
#
_cell.length_a   1.000
_cell.length_b   1.000
_cell.length_c   1.000
_cell.angle_alpha   90.00
_cell.angle_beta   90.00
_cell.angle_gamma   90.00
#
_symmetry.space_group_name_H-M   'P 1'
#
loop_
_entity.id
_entity.type
_entity.pdbx_description
1 polymer ?
#
loop_
_entity_poly.entity_id
_entity_poly.type
_entity_poly.pdbx_seq_one_letter_code
_entity_poly.pdbx_strand_id
1 'polypeptide(L)'
;GPMEITKTTVIRVRGYRAGHTPTPTVTRSYIFPADRLDDSADGLPPANYPFKWGVGNARYGMDSTIIGNPRHRKKLLSALYALPSYSIVLEAESLFSNETGIYAHAGWHGRGAERPCSFELLPAGPDEPGFQIECGIRMRGGFSRRPTIPKHGFRFFFRPRYGTERLKYDLFGGAAAKEFSHVDLRCSQNYAWHHGFTANALYIRDQFNRDLQLAMGHPSPRGNFRHVYINGHYWGLYNTCERPKPLFGEIYIGGKKEDYDIVKIQGGYSEGARRTYQVFPTDGKMDLWSRLDALSQRDLSDLNAYCQMIGVKPDGSRDPNSRRLLDPVNLIDYMLVIFYGGNLDAPISWFGNNRGGNNWHGLMNRTQDKGFRFIIWDSEHTLLDLREDRLGPFPLGTTADRSNPHWLYQRLLSNKEFRVLLTDRISKHLLRDGVLTPARATPLFDRRIAEIKEALFAEAARWGNPRKTFASVLNGTIGRTNPNDSGIAKYAAWFKEVERTRTQYIPQRSRIIIDQFFGRGLYPDLPEIEARWKPSPPGSKAKRLELQAGTSQIYYTMNERDPRRFGGKLDKTARLYENPVAVKAGVRILCRIRGDGEWGPLREIRAGQRLALGGSQRPVKSASPGVQPSGSERQGVAKD
;
A
#
# COMPACT_ATOMS: atom_id res chain seq x y z
N GLY A 1 -17.17 -39.33 25.76
CA GLY A 1 -15.75 -39.09 26.11
C GLY A 1 -15.18 -38.01 25.22
N PRO A 2 -13.92 -37.58 25.42
CA PRO A 2 -13.24 -36.66 24.49
C PRO A 2 -13.18 -37.26 23.07
N MET A 3 -13.24 -36.40 22.05
CA MET A 3 -13.06 -36.81 20.66
C MET A 3 -11.56 -36.83 20.31
N GLU A 4 -11.06 -37.95 19.79
CA GLU A 4 -9.69 -38.04 19.28
C GLU A 4 -9.62 -37.46 17.87
N ILE A 5 -8.67 -36.53 17.64
CA ILE A 5 -8.49 -35.84 16.36
C ILE A 5 -7.07 -36.08 15.88
N THR A 6 -6.91 -37.00 14.94
CA THR A 6 -5.61 -37.43 14.39
C THR A 6 -5.31 -36.86 13.00
N LYS A 7 -6.30 -36.20 12.40
CA LYS A 7 -6.22 -35.60 11.06
C LYS A 7 -6.89 -34.24 11.01
N THR A 8 -6.62 -33.49 9.95
CA THR A 8 -7.23 -32.19 9.67
C THR A 8 -8.74 -32.32 9.70
N THR A 9 -9.35 -31.66 10.69
CA THR A 9 -10.75 -31.80 11.03
C THR A 9 -11.29 -30.43 11.43
N VAL A 10 -12.42 -30.08 10.83
CA VAL A 10 -13.18 -28.89 11.22
C VAL A 10 -14.42 -29.37 11.97
N ILE A 11 -14.56 -28.91 13.21
CA ILE A 11 -15.70 -29.26 14.07
C ILE A 11 -16.57 -28.01 14.24
N ARG A 12 -17.87 -28.16 13.98
CA ARG A 12 -18.87 -27.13 14.27
C ARG A 12 -19.91 -27.73 15.20
N VAL A 13 -20.15 -27.09 16.33
CA VAL A 13 -21.07 -27.58 17.36
C VAL A 13 -22.11 -26.52 17.67
N ARG A 14 -23.37 -26.95 17.82
CA ARG A 14 -24.48 -26.14 18.26
C ARG A 14 -25.39 -26.95 19.17
N GLY A 15 -25.79 -26.39 20.31
CA GLY A 15 -26.71 -27.01 21.24
C GLY A 15 -28.17 -26.70 20.90
N TYR A 16 -29.03 -27.70 21.03
CA TYR A 16 -30.47 -27.59 20.80
C TYR A 16 -31.24 -28.11 22.02
N ARG A 17 -32.34 -27.44 22.36
CA ARG A 17 -33.31 -27.90 23.37
C ARG A 17 -34.70 -27.44 22.93
N ALA A 18 -35.69 -28.33 23.05
CA ALA A 18 -37.08 -27.98 22.72
C ALA A 18 -37.54 -26.74 23.51
N GLY A 19 -38.26 -25.85 22.84
CA GLY A 19 -38.74 -24.57 23.42
C GLY A 19 -37.65 -23.52 23.67
N HIS A 20 -36.40 -23.74 23.25
CA HIS A 20 -35.30 -22.79 23.43
C HIS A 20 -34.64 -22.44 22.09
N THR A 21 -34.15 -21.20 21.98
CA THR A 21 -33.27 -20.81 20.87
C THR A 21 -31.97 -21.62 20.94
N PRO A 22 -31.47 -22.15 19.82
CA PRO A 22 -30.21 -22.89 19.83
C PRO A 22 -29.04 -22.00 20.28
N THR A 23 -28.02 -22.59 20.88
CA THR A 23 -26.81 -21.86 21.30
C THR A 23 -26.12 -21.19 20.11
N PRO A 24 -25.19 -20.23 20.32
CA PRO A 24 -24.25 -19.85 19.28
C PRO A 24 -23.51 -21.08 18.74
N THR A 25 -23.22 -21.07 17.43
CA THR A 25 -22.35 -22.08 16.82
C THR A 25 -20.92 -21.82 17.28
N VAL A 26 -20.23 -22.86 17.73
CA VAL A 26 -18.80 -22.82 18.02
C VAL A 26 -18.09 -23.65 16.95
N THR A 27 -17.13 -23.04 16.29
CA THR A 27 -16.28 -23.71 15.30
C THR A 27 -14.89 -23.90 15.90
N ARG A 28 -14.27 -25.05 15.64
CA ARG A 28 -12.86 -25.32 15.95
C ARG A 28 -12.21 -26.02 14.77
N SER A 29 -11.15 -25.42 14.26
CA SER A 29 -10.34 -25.99 13.18
C SER A 29 -9.06 -26.61 13.73
N TYR A 30 -8.86 -27.90 13.50
CA TYR A 30 -7.62 -28.62 13.76
C TYR A 30 -6.95 -28.87 12.43
N ILE A 31 -5.82 -28.21 12.18
CA ILE A 31 -5.09 -28.30 10.91
C ILE A 31 -3.79 -29.07 11.12
N PHE A 32 -3.63 -30.16 10.38
CA PHE A 32 -2.43 -30.96 10.31
C PHE A 32 -1.86 -30.79 8.90
N PRO A 33 -0.88 -29.90 8.69
CA PRO A 33 -0.40 -29.53 7.35
C PRO A 33 0.05 -30.71 6.48
N ALA A 34 0.55 -31.79 7.09
CA ALA A 34 0.94 -33.01 6.39
C ALA A 34 -0.23 -33.65 5.61
N ASP A 35 -1.46 -33.57 6.14
CA ASP A 35 -2.64 -34.17 5.53
C ASP A 35 -3.11 -33.44 4.27
N ARG A 36 -2.58 -32.25 4.01
CA ARG A 36 -2.99 -31.37 2.91
C ARG A 36 -1.97 -31.31 1.78
N LEU A 37 -0.84 -32.03 1.91
CA LEU A 37 0.20 -32.04 0.88
C LEU A 37 -0.30 -32.69 -0.41
N ASP A 38 -1.09 -33.75 -0.28
CA ASP A 38 -1.57 -34.55 -1.40
C ASP A 38 -3.03 -34.22 -1.79
N ASP A 39 -3.56 -33.11 -1.27
CA ASP A 39 -4.86 -32.57 -1.67
C ASP A 39 -4.91 -32.44 -3.19
N SER A 40 -5.88 -33.12 -3.81
CA SER A 40 -6.08 -33.13 -5.27
C SER A 40 -4.80 -33.43 -6.06
N ALA A 41 -3.96 -34.33 -5.56
CA ALA A 41 -2.74 -34.77 -6.25
C ALA A 41 -3.04 -35.48 -7.58
N ASP A 42 -4.22 -36.07 -7.72
CA ASP A 42 -4.79 -36.62 -8.95
C ASP A 42 -5.41 -35.54 -9.87
N GLY A 43 -5.54 -34.30 -9.39
CA GLY A 43 -6.19 -33.18 -10.09
C GLY A 43 -7.72 -33.18 -9.98
N LEU A 44 -8.31 -34.11 -9.24
CA LEU A 44 -9.75 -34.15 -8.96
C LEU A 44 -10.10 -33.23 -7.79
N PRO A 45 -11.30 -32.62 -7.77
CA PRO A 45 -11.74 -31.85 -6.62
C PRO A 45 -11.85 -32.71 -5.35
N PRO A 46 -11.69 -32.14 -4.15
CA PRO A 46 -12.07 -32.80 -2.92
C PRO A 46 -13.54 -33.26 -2.95
N ALA A 47 -13.89 -34.24 -2.10
CA ALA A 47 -15.28 -34.67 -1.95
C ALA A 47 -16.20 -33.47 -1.63
N ASN A 48 -17.37 -33.41 -2.27
CA ASN A 48 -18.36 -32.33 -2.16
C ASN A 48 -17.91 -30.95 -2.67
N TYR A 49 -16.78 -30.88 -3.39
CA TYR A 49 -16.35 -29.66 -4.07
C TYR A 49 -16.61 -29.74 -5.57
N PRO A 50 -17.05 -28.65 -6.23
CA PRO A 50 -17.37 -28.70 -7.64
C PRO A 50 -16.12 -28.71 -8.52
N PHE A 51 -16.28 -29.27 -9.71
CA PHE A 51 -15.26 -29.32 -10.75
C PHE A 51 -14.96 -27.95 -11.39
N LYS A 52 -15.86 -26.98 -11.23
CA LYS A 52 -15.74 -25.60 -11.72
C LYS A 52 -16.15 -24.61 -10.64
N TRP A 53 -15.59 -23.40 -10.70
CA TRP A 53 -16.02 -22.27 -9.88
C TRP A 53 -16.69 -21.24 -10.78
N GLY A 54 -18.02 -21.29 -10.90
CA GLY A 54 -18.74 -20.50 -11.90
C GLY A 54 -18.18 -20.75 -13.31
N VAL A 55 -17.80 -19.67 -14.01
CA VAL A 55 -17.21 -19.77 -15.37
C VAL A 55 -15.69 -20.05 -15.38
N GLY A 56 -15.05 -20.12 -14.21
CA GLY A 56 -13.62 -20.39 -14.05
C GLY A 56 -13.29 -21.87 -13.81
N ASN A 57 -12.04 -22.25 -14.09
CA ASN A 57 -11.53 -23.59 -13.77
C ASN A 57 -11.14 -23.68 -12.30
N ALA A 58 -11.67 -24.69 -11.61
CA ALA A 58 -11.32 -24.97 -10.22
C ALA A 58 -9.89 -25.52 -10.11
N ARG A 59 -9.17 -25.10 -9.06
CA ARG A 59 -7.81 -25.55 -8.75
C ARG A 59 -7.67 -25.79 -7.27
N TYR A 60 -7.57 -27.04 -6.86
CA TYR A 60 -7.52 -27.40 -5.43
C TYR A 60 -6.15 -27.88 -4.96
N GLY A 61 -5.37 -28.50 -5.85
CA GLY A 61 -4.17 -29.22 -5.44
C GLY A 61 -2.86 -28.45 -5.50
N MET A 62 -1.82 -29.12 -5.01
CA MET A 62 -0.43 -28.69 -5.05
C MET A 62 0.26 -29.12 -6.36
N ASP A 63 1.36 -28.45 -6.71
CA ASP A 63 2.24 -28.79 -7.82
C ASP A 63 2.85 -30.17 -7.59
N SER A 64 2.52 -31.13 -8.47
CA SER A 64 3.00 -32.53 -8.42
C SER A 64 4.52 -32.63 -8.42
N THR A 65 5.23 -31.67 -9.05
CA THR A 65 6.70 -31.67 -9.08
C THR A 65 7.33 -31.32 -7.73
N ILE A 66 6.60 -30.61 -6.88
CA ILE A 66 7.01 -30.29 -5.51
C ILE A 66 6.65 -31.46 -4.59
N ILE A 67 5.42 -31.95 -4.65
CA ILE A 67 4.96 -33.01 -3.75
C ILE A 67 5.55 -34.39 -4.08
N GLY A 68 5.97 -34.63 -5.32
CA GLY A 68 6.63 -35.88 -5.73
C GLY A 68 8.10 -35.98 -5.33
N ASN A 69 8.73 -34.89 -4.86
CA ASN A 69 10.13 -34.88 -4.44
C ASN A 69 10.24 -34.83 -2.91
N PRO A 70 10.83 -35.83 -2.23
CA PRO A 70 10.89 -35.88 -0.76
C PRO A 70 11.56 -34.66 -0.10
N ARG A 71 12.59 -34.08 -0.73
CA ARG A 71 13.26 -32.88 -0.21
C ARG A 71 12.34 -31.66 -0.27
N HIS A 72 11.61 -31.51 -1.37
CA HIS A 72 10.64 -30.43 -1.54
C HIS A 72 9.42 -30.62 -0.64
N ARG A 73 8.94 -31.86 -0.41
CA ARG A 73 7.89 -32.14 0.59
C ARG A 73 8.27 -31.65 1.99
N LYS A 74 9.49 -31.98 2.45
CA LYS A 74 9.98 -31.52 3.76
C LYS A 74 10.00 -29.99 3.83
N LYS A 75 10.48 -29.33 2.77
CA LYS A 75 10.49 -27.86 2.69
C LYS A 75 9.09 -27.25 2.67
N LEU A 76 8.16 -27.84 1.95
CA LEU A 76 6.76 -27.43 1.91
C LEU A 76 6.11 -27.53 3.29
N LEU A 77 6.36 -28.64 4.01
CA LEU A 77 5.85 -28.80 5.37
C LEU A 77 6.39 -27.70 6.30
N SER A 78 7.69 -27.41 6.27
CA SER A 78 8.26 -26.28 7.03
C SER A 78 7.65 -24.93 6.63
N ALA A 79 7.42 -24.70 5.33
CA ALA A 79 6.81 -23.47 4.83
C ALA A 79 5.38 -23.27 5.34
N LEU A 80 4.59 -24.34 5.48
CA LEU A 80 3.22 -24.29 6.01
C LEU A 80 3.16 -23.91 7.50
N TYR A 81 4.25 -24.11 8.25
CA TYR A 81 4.38 -23.67 9.65
C TYR A 81 5.05 -22.30 9.81
N ALA A 82 5.62 -21.74 8.74
CA ALA A 82 6.43 -20.52 8.83
C ALA A 82 5.63 -19.25 9.18
N LEU A 83 4.30 -19.28 9.06
CA LEU A 83 3.42 -18.17 9.42
C LEU A 83 2.17 -18.67 10.15
N PRO A 84 1.59 -17.84 11.05
CA PRO A 84 0.28 -18.09 11.61
C PRO A 84 -0.79 -18.21 10.52
N SER A 85 -1.84 -18.97 10.82
CA SER A 85 -2.83 -19.39 9.85
C SER A 85 -4.22 -18.92 10.24
N TYR A 86 -4.98 -18.43 9.26
CA TYR A 86 -6.43 -18.32 9.41
C TYR A 86 -7.13 -19.60 8.92
N SER A 87 -8.20 -19.98 9.60
CA SER A 87 -9.18 -20.94 9.09
C SER A 87 -10.50 -20.21 8.80
N ILE A 88 -11.05 -20.44 7.61
CA ILE A 88 -12.33 -19.92 7.16
C ILE A 88 -13.25 -21.11 6.97
N VAL A 89 -14.40 -21.12 7.64
CA VAL A 89 -15.34 -22.25 7.59
C VAL A 89 -16.73 -21.79 7.19
N LEU A 90 -17.24 -22.35 6.10
CA LEU A 90 -18.58 -22.07 5.56
C LEU A 90 -19.03 -23.19 4.60
N GLU A 91 -20.33 -23.22 4.32
CA GLU A 91 -20.90 -24.18 3.36
C GLU A 91 -20.24 -24.06 1.98
N ALA A 92 -19.94 -25.19 1.34
CA ALA A 92 -19.28 -25.21 0.03
C ALA A 92 -20.15 -24.52 -1.04
N GLU A 93 -21.48 -24.66 -0.94
CA GLU A 93 -22.47 -24.03 -1.80
C GLU A 93 -22.41 -22.51 -1.69
N SER A 94 -22.16 -21.98 -0.48
CA SER A 94 -21.98 -20.54 -0.26
C SER A 94 -20.74 -19.98 -0.94
N LEU A 95 -19.76 -20.83 -1.27
CA LEU A 95 -18.60 -20.45 -2.07
C LEU A 95 -18.82 -20.69 -3.57
N PHE A 96 -19.32 -21.86 -3.96
CA PHE A 96 -19.14 -22.32 -5.34
C PHE A 96 -20.42 -22.62 -6.13
N SER A 97 -21.60 -22.61 -5.49
CA SER A 97 -22.87 -22.81 -6.23
C SER A 97 -23.16 -21.63 -7.17
N ASN A 98 -23.97 -21.86 -8.21
CA ASN A 98 -24.40 -20.78 -9.11
C ASN A 98 -25.48 -19.90 -8.45
N GLU A 99 -26.19 -20.42 -7.46
CA GLU A 99 -27.31 -19.71 -6.83
C GLU A 99 -26.83 -18.81 -5.70
N THR A 100 -25.83 -19.27 -4.93
CA THR A 100 -25.38 -18.57 -3.72
C THR A 100 -23.86 -18.42 -3.60
N GLY A 101 -23.07 -19.00 -4.51
CA GLY A 101 -21.61 -19.06 -4.39
C GLY A 101 -20.90 -17.73 -4.63
N ILE A 102 -20.27 -17.17 -3.59
CA ILE A 102 -19.53 -15.90 -3.71
C ILE A 102 -18.20 -16.02 -4.48
N TYR A 103 -17.66 -17.23 -4.65
CA TYR A 103 -16.50 -17.51 -5.50
C TYR A 103 -16.92 -17.68 -6.96
N ALA A 104 -18.02 -18.39 -7.21
CA ALA A 104 -18.64 -18.50 -8.53
C ALA A 104 -19.10 -17.13 -9.05
N HIS A 105 -19.58 -16.27 -8.15
CA HIS A 105 -20.04 -14.91 -8.40
C HIS A 105 -19.19 -13.87 -7.69
N ALA A 106 -17.88 -13.91 -7.95
CA ALA A 106 -16.94 -12.99 -7.33
C ALA A 106 -17.26 -11.53 -7.62
N GLY A 107 -18.03 -11.20 -8.67
CA GLY A 107 -18.47 -9.85 -8.98
C GLY A 107 -19.58 -9.31 -8.07
N TRP A 108 -20.24 -10.12 -7.25
CA TRP A 108 -21.33 -9.69 -6.37
C TRP A 108 -20.90 -8.68 -5.29
N HIS A 109 -21.82 -7.78 -4.93
CA HIS A 109 -21.60 -6.67 -4.00
C HIS A 109 -22.77 -6.45 -3.04
N GLY A 110 -22.58 -5.53 -2.09
CA GLY A 110 -23.60 -5.16 -1.10
C GLY A 110 -23.82 -6.25 -0.05
N ARG A 111 -24.89 -6.09 0.75
CA ARG A 111 -25.25 -7.01 1.84
C ARG A 111 -25.76 -8.36 1.34
N GLY A 112 -26.38 -8.41 0.16
CA GLY A 112 -26.87 -9.65 -0.46
C GLY A 112 -25.75 -10.60 -0.89
N ALA A 113 -24.54 -10.08 -1.08
CA ALA A 113 -23.34 -10.85 -1.40
C ALA A 113 -22.58 -11.35 -0.18
N GLU A 114 -23.00 -11.02 1.05
CA GLU A 114 -22.37 -11.52 2.27
C GLU A 114 -22.86 -12.95 2.55
N ARG A 115 -21.96 -13.86 2.95
CA ARG A 115 -22.29 -15.21 3.45
C ARG A 115 -21.87 -15.36 4.90
N PRO A 116 -22.63 -16.09 5.74
CA PRO A 116 -22.18 -16.41 7.09
C PRO A 116 -20.96 -17.35 7.02
N CYS A 117 -19.95 -17.11 7.85
CA CYS A 117 -18.81 -18.00 8.04
C CYS A 117 -18.25 -17.90 9.46
N SER A 118 -17.56 -18.96 9.90
CA SER A 118 -16.61 -18.85 11.00
C SER A 118 -15.26 -18.39 10.47
N PHE A 119 -14.64 -17.48 11.20
CA PHE A 119 -13.28 -17.01 10.96
C PHE A 119 -12.44 -17.26 12.22
N GLU A 120 -11.33 -17.96 12.06
CA GLU A 120 -10.42 -18.30 13.14
C GLU A 120 -9.02 -17.81 12.79
N LEU A 121 -8.32 -17.18 13.74
CA LEU A 121 -6.86 -17.18 13.76
C LEU A 121 -6.44 -18.36 14.63
N LEU A 122 -5.71 -19.30 14.04
CA LEU A 122 -5.24 -20.47 14.78
C LEU A 122 -4.15 -20.04 15.78
N PRO A 123 -4.11 -20.63 16.98
CA PRO A 123 -3.07 -20.33 17.96
C PRO A 123 -1.68 -20.59 17.37
N ALA A 124 -0.78 -19.61 17.47
CA ALA A 124 0.60 -19.72 16.97
C ALA A 124 1.66 -19.64 18.08
N GLY A 125 1.22 -19.51 19.33
CA GLY A 125 2.08 -19.44 20.51
C GLY A 125 1.35 -18.73 21.66
N PRO A 126 2.01 -18.59 22.83
CA PRO A 126 1.42 -17.90 23.99
C PRO A 126 1.10 -16.42 23.70
N ASP A 127 1.89 -15.76 22.86
CA ASP A 127 1.72 -14.35 22.49
C ASP A 127 0.70 -14.13 21.35
N GLU A 128 0.25 -15.21 20.70
CA GLU A 128 -0.78 -15.17 19.66
C GLU A 128 -1.75 -16.35 19.87
N PRO A 129 -2.62 -16.27 20.91
CA PRO A 129 -3.55 -17.34 21.27
C PRO A 129 -4.65 -17.56 20.24
N GLY A 130 -4.77 -16.65 19.25
CA GLY A 130 -5.78 -16.73 18.21
C GLY A 130 -7.17 -16.29 18.68
N PHE A 131 -8.16 -16.48 17.81
CA PHE A 131 -9.56 -16.20 18.10
C PHE A 131 -10.47 -17.09 17.26
N GLN A 132 -11.74 -17.18 17.65
CA GLN A 132 -12.82 -17.67 16.79
C GLN A 132 -13.99 -16.70 16.83
N ILE A 133 -14.56 -16.42 15.65
CA ILE A 133 -15.66 -15.46 15.51
C ILE A 133 -16.55 -15.82 14.31
N GLU A 134 -17.86 -15.78 14.50
CA GLU A 134 -18.82 -15.86 13.40
C GLU A 134 -18.98 -14.46 12.76
N CYS A 135 -18.94 -14.39 11.43
CA CYS A 135 -18.96 -13.13 10.70
C CYS A 135 -19.52 -13.30 9.28
N GLY A 136 -19.73 -12.17 8.59
CA GLY A 136 -20.05 -12.17 7.17
C GLY A 136 -18.76 -12.19 6.33
N ILE A 137 -18.74 -12.95 5.24
CA ILE A 137 -17.64 -12.95 4.26
C ILE A 137 -18.14 -12.56 2.87
N ARG A 138 -17.29 -11.86 2.12
CA ARG A 138 -17.50 -11.55 0.69
C ARG A 138 -16.17 -11.56 -0.05
N MET A 139 -16.19 -11.76 -1.36
CA MET A 139 -15.04 -11.45 -2.20
C MET A 139 -14.70 -9.96 -2.14
N ARG A 140 -13.39 -9.65 -2.07
CA ARG A 140 -12.86 -8.27 -2.15
C ARG A 140 -12.13 -8.03 -3.45
N GLY A 141 -12.12 -6.77 -3.87
CA GLY A 141 -11.25 -6.29 -4.94
C GLY A 141 -11.95 -5.68 -6.14
N GLY A 142 -11.18 -5.44 -7.19
CA GLY A 142 -11.67 -4.92 -8.46
C GLY A 142 -11.41 -5.94 -9.56
N PHE A 143 -10.32 -5.74 -10.30
CA PHE A 143 -9.88 -6.66 -11.36
C PHE A 143 -9.75 -8.11 -10.87
N SER A 144 -9.27 -8.30 -9.65
CA SER A 144 -9.06 -9.59 -8.99
C SER A 144 -10.28 -10.48 -8.84
N ARG A 145 -11.49 -9.93 -9.02
CA ARG A 145 -12.75 -10.68 -8.91
C ARG A 145 -13.29 -11.10 -10.28
N ARG A 146 -12.50 -10.94 -11.34
CA ARG A 146 -12.85 -11.51 -12.63
C ARG A 146 -12.96 -13.04 -12.48
N PRO A 147 -14.00 -13.67 -13.05
CA PRO A 147 -14.24 -15.10 -12.87
C PRO A 147 -13.11 -16.03 -13.38
N THR A 148 -12.25 -15.53 -14.28
CA THR A 148 -11.08 -16.29 -14.77
C THR A 148 -9.92 -16.34 -13.78
N ILE A 149 -9.97 -15.57 -12.68
CA ILE A 149 -8.89 -15.51 -11.70
C ILE A 149 -9.17 -16.55 -10.61
N PRO A 150 -8.28 -17.52 -10.38
CA PRO A 150 -8.59 -18.63 -9.49
C PRO A 150 -8.36 -18.31 -8.01
N LYS A 151 -7.69 -17.20 -7.66
CA LYS A 151 -7.42 -16.79 -6.28
C LYS A 151 -7.98 -15.40 -6.01
N HIS A 152 -8.97 -15.31 -5.12
CA HIS A 152 -9.60 -14.05 -4.72
C HIS A 152 -9.18 -13.64 -3.30
N GLY A 153 -9.29 -12.35 -3.00
CA GLY A 153 -9.20 -11.88 -1.61
C GLY A 153 -10.56 -11.91 -0.94
N PHE A 154 -10.56 -11.92 0.39
CA PHE A 154 -11.77 -11.94 1.20
C PHE A 154 -11.92 -10.65 2.01
N ARG A 155 -13.16 -10.25 2.26
CA ARG A 155 -13.50 -9.26 3.26
C ARG A 155 -14.41 -9.89 4.30
N PHE A 156 -14.06 -9.67 5.56
CA PHE A 156 -14.84 -10.08 6.72
C PHE A 156 -15.61 -8.88 7.28
N PHE A 157 -16.83 -9.14 7.73
CA PHE A 157 -17.80 -8.17 8.22
C PHE A 157 -18.29 -8.61 9.60
N PHE A 158 -17.89 -7.88 10.65
CA PHE A 158 -18.37 -8.12 12.01
C PHE A 158 -19.62 -7.26 12.24
N ARG A 159 -20.76 -7.94 12.48
CA ARG A 159 -22.08 -7.31 12.59
C ARG A 159 -22.96 -8.12 13.55
N PRO A 160 -23.91 -7.48 14.26
CA PRO A 160 -24.84 -8.19 15.15
C PRO A 160 -25.58 -9.36 14.49
N ARG A 161 -25.98 -9.23 13.21
CA ARG A 161 -26.64 -10.31 12.43
C ARG A 161 -25.84 -11.62 12.33
N TYR A 162 -24.53 -11.58 12.60
CA TYR A 162 -23.63 -12.74 12.55
C TYR A 162 -23.12 -13.16 13.93
N GLY A 163 -23.44 -12.40 14.99
CA GLY A 163 -22.94 -12.66 16.34
C GLY A 163 -22.41 -11.38 16.99
N THR A 164 -21.22 -10.93 16.59
CA THR A 164 -20.53 -9.80 17.23
C THR A 164 -20.35 -8.61 16.29
N GLU A 165 -20.54 -7.38 16.78
CA GLU A 165 -20.36 -6.14 16.00
C GLU A 165 -18.88 -5.80 15.69
N ARG A 166 -17.95 -6.32 16.48
CA ARG A 166 -16.52 -6.05 16.37
C ARG A 166 -15.72 -7.31 16.62
N LEU A 167 -14.64 -7.48 15.85
CA LEU A 167 -13.51 -8.29 16.29
C LEU A 167 -12.67 -7.47 17.26
N LYS A 168 -12.50 -7.95 18.50
CA LYS A 168 -11.61 -7.35 19.51
C LYS A 168 -10.36 -8.22 19.60
N TYR A 169 -9.31 -7.83 18.88
CA TYR A 169 -8.07 -8.59 18.81
C TYR A 169 -6.94 -7.68 18.34
N ASP A 170 -5.73 -7.84 18.88
CA ASP A 170 -4.56 -7.07 18.46
C ASP A 170 -3.90 -7.69 17.22
N LEU A 171 -4.47 -7.44 16.03
CA LEU A 171 -4.00 -8.05 14.79
C LEU A 171 -2.59 -7.58 14.37
N PHE A 172 -2.16 -6.39 14.78
CA PHE A 172 -0.96 -5.75 14.21
C PHE A 172 0.06 -5.25 15.25
N GLY A 173 -0.23 -5.39 16.55
CA GLY A 173 0.66 -5.00 17.63
C GLY A 173 0.82 -3.48 17.78
N GLY A 174 1.62 -3.08 18.77
CA GLY A 174 2.01 -1.68 19.00
C GLY A 174 0.84 -0.71 19.11
N ALA A 175 0.93 0.44 18.44
CA ALA A 175 -0.10 1.49 18.43
C ALA A 175 -1.18 1.29 17.34
N ALA A 176 -1.32 0.08 16.78
CA ALA A 176 -2.38 -0.21 15.82
C ALA A 176 -3.76 -0.38 16.50
N ALA A 177 -4.81 -0.38 15.68
CA ALA A 177 -6.17 -0.65 16.12
C ALA A 177 -6.27 -2.01 16.85
N LYS A 178 -7.05 -2.04 17.93
CA LYS A 178 -7.32 -3.25 18.74
C LYS A 178 -8.72 -3.82 18.50
N GLU A 179 -9.52 -3.14 17.69
CA GLU A 179 -10.83 -3.62 17.27
C GLU A 179 -11.15 -3.25 15.82
N PHE A 180 -11.97 -4.08 15.18
CA PHE A 180 -12.28 -3.98 13.76
C PHE A 180 -13.76 -4.25 13.50
N SER A 181 -14.40 -3.44 12.64
CA SER A 181 -15.68 -3.81 12.00
C SER A 181 -15.49 -4.65 10.76
N HIS A 182 -14.32 -4.56 10.14
CA HIS A 182 -13.99 -5.23 8.90
C HIS A 182 -12.49 -5.49 8.84
N VAL A 183 -12.12 -6.62 8.26
CA VAL A 183 -10.74 -6.97 7.93
C VAL A 183 -10.71 -7.47 6.49
N ASP A 184 -9.73 -7.02 5.71
CA ASP A 184 -9.48 -7.53 4.37
C ASP A 184 -8.35 -8.57 4.46
N LEU A 185 -8.56 -9.77 3.90
CA LEU A 185 -7.48 -10.68 3.52
C LEU A 185 -7.19 -10.47 2.04
N ARG A 186 -6.10 -9.76 1.77
CA ARG A 186 -5.60 -9.48 0.42
C ARG A 186 -4.75 -10.65 -0.06
N CYS A 187 -4.81 -10.94 -1.34
CA CYS A 187 -3.76 -11.69 -2.01
C CYS A 187 -3.15 -10.77 -3.07
N SER A 188 -1.86 -10.93 -3.35
CA SER A 188 -1.22 -10.24 -4.48
C SER A 188 -1.89 -10.70 -5.76
N GLN A 189 -2.22 -9.79 -6.67
CA GLN A 189 -3.01 -10.11 -7.86
C GLN A 189 -2.13 -10.00 -9.09
N ASN A 190 -1.63 -8.80 -9.35
CA ASN A 190 -0.65 -8.61 -10.40
C ASN A 190 0.72 -9.17 -9.96
N TYR A 191 1.42 -9.73 -10.95
CA TYR A 191 2.71 -10.40 -10.74
C TYR A 191 2.64 -11.55 -9.70
N ALA A 192 1.49 -12.24 -9.62
CA ALA A 192 1.27 -13.39 -8.75
C ALA A 192 1.17 -14.69 -9.55
N TRP A 193 1.58 -15.79 -8.94
CA TRP A 193 1.77 -17.06 -9.65
C TRP A 193 0.48 -17.73 -10.09
N HIS A 194 -0.64 -17.44 -9.43
CA HIS A 194 -1.95 -17.94 -9.83
C HIS A 194 -2.45 -17.37 -11.18
N HIS A 195 -1.80 -16.31 -11.71
CA HIS A 195 -2.03 -15.77 -13.05
C HIS A 195 -1.12 -16.36 -14.15
N GLY A 196 -0.03 -17.06 -13.79
CA GLY A 196 0.96 -17.59 -14.74
C GLY A 196 2.41 -17.29 -14.34
N PHE A 197 3.37 -17.57 -15.23
CA PHE A 197 4.77 -17.18 -15.03
C PHE A 197 4.93 -15.67 -15.04
N THR A 198 5.63 -15.15 -14.04
CA THR A 198 6.12 -13.78 -14.04
C THR A 198 7.41 -13.72 -13.23
N ALA A 199 8.46 -13.21 -13.85
CA ALA A 199 9.72 -12.96 -13.16
C ALA A 199 9.62 -11.80 -12.17
N ASN A 200 8.57 -10.98 -12.26
CA ASN A 200 8.40 -9.78 -11.45
C ASN A 200 7.69 -10.06 -10.12
N ALA A 201 7.50 -11.30 -9.67
CA ALA A 201 6.76 -11.56 -8.42
C ALA A 201 7.53 -11.05 -7.19
N LEU A 202 6.87 -10.28 -6.32
CA LEU A 202 7.42 -9.84 -5.01
C LEU A 202 6.48 -10.09 -3.82
N TYR A 203 5.17 -10.14 -4.06
CA TYR A 203 4.10 -10.28 -3.05
C TYR A 203 3.98 -9.15 -1.99
N ILE A 204 5.01 -8.31 -1.81
CA ILE A 204 5.06 -7.28 -0.75
C ILE A 204 4.85 -5.84 -1.23
N ARG A 205 4.72 -5.59 -2.54
CA ARG A 205 4.71 -4.23 -3.12
C ARG A 205 3.72 -3.28 -2.47
N ASP A 206 2.46 -3.68 -2.33
CA ASP A 206 1.45 -2.87 -1.67
C ASP A 206 1.82 -2.57 -0.21
N GLN A 207 2.18 -3.59 0.56
CA GLN A 207 2.56 -3.44 1.97
C GLN A 207 3.79 -2.54 2.14
N PHE A 208 4.80 -2.70 1.28
CA PHE A 208 6.01 -1.87 1.31
C PHE A 208 5.70 -0.39 1.06
N ASN A 209 4.88 -0.06 0.06
CA ASN A 209 4.48 1.33 -0.18
C ASN A 209 3.63 1.90 0.97
N ARG A 210 2.78 1.08 1.60
CA ARG A 210 2.06 1.46 2.84
C ARG A 210 3.01 1.70 4.01
N ASP A 211 4.05 0.89 4.16
CA ASP A 211 5.08 1.05 5.19
C ASP A 211 5.92 2.32 4.96
N LEU A 212 6.21 2.68 3.69
CA LEU A 212 6.85 3.95 3.36
C LEU A 212 5.99 5.14 3.80
N GLN A 213 4.69 5.15 3.46
CA GLN A 213 3.78 6.21 3.89
C GLN A 213 3.69 6.29 5.43
N LEU A 214 3.67 5.15 6.12
CA LEU A 214 3.70 5.08 7.59
C LEU A 214 4.99 5.68 8.15
N ALA A 215 6.13 5.31 7.60
CA ALA A 215 7.44 5.81 8.03
C ALA A 215 7.61 7.32 7.80
N MET A 216 6.86 7.91 6.86
CA MET A 216 6.77 9.36 6.67
C MET A 216 5.93 10.09 7.73
N GLY A 217 5.28 9.35 8.64
CA GLY A 217 4.46 9.88 9.73
C GLY A 217 2.99 10.03 9.39
N HIS A 218 2.52 9.43 8.30
CA HIS A 218 1.11 9.47 7.91
C HIS A 218 0.34 8.23 8.36
N PRO A 219 -0.98 8.34 8.62
CA PRO A 219 -1.85 7.18 8.70
C PRO A 219 -1.71 6.31 7.45
N SER A 220 -1.59 4.99 7.62
CA SER A 220 -1.45 4.05 6.52
C SER A 220 -1.93 2.66 6.95
N PRO A 221 -2.76 1.94 6.19
CA PRO A 221 -3.29 0.65 6.62
C PRO A 221 -2.20 -0.34 7.02
N ARG A 222 -2.35 -0.96 8.19
CA ARG A 222 -1.41 -1.95 8.72
C ARG A 222 -1.64 -3.28 8.00
N GLY A 223 -0.63 -4.14 8.02
CA GLY A 223 -0.77 -5.49 7.49
C GLY A 223 0.35 -6.43 7.87
N ASN A 224 0.01 -7.72 7.84
CA ASN A 224 0.90 -8.86 8.10
C ASN A 224 0.52 -10.03 7.19
N PHE A 225 1.44 -10.96 6.99
CA PHE A 225 1.20 -12.12 6.15
C PHE A 225 0.77 -13.33 6.98
N ARG A 226 -0.15 -14.11 6.42
CA ARG A 226 -0.76 -15.28 7.06
C ARG A 226 -1.04 -16.34 6.00
N HIS A 227 -1.00 -17.60 6.43
CA HIS A 227 -1.57 -18.70 5.65
C HIS A 227 -3.08 -18.69 5.79
N VAL A 228 -3.79 -19.19 4.78
CA VAL A 228 -5.25 -19.32 4.82
C VAL A 228 -5.65 -20.74 4.46
N TYR A 229 -6.56 -21.28 5.27
CA TYR A 229 -7.27 -22.53 5.01
C TYR A 229 -8.76 -22.23 4.84
N ILE A 230 -9.41 -22.91 3.89
CA ILE A 230 -10.86 -22.83 3.66
C ILE A 230 -11.43 -24.22 3.83
N ASN A 231 -12.31 -24.40 4.82
CA ASN A 231 -12.85 -25.70 5.25
C ASN A 231 -11.75 -26.76 5.42
N GLY A 232 -10.62 -26.36 5.98
CA GLY A 232 -9.44 -27.22 6.18
C GLY A 232 -8.51 -27.38 4.98
N HIS A 233 -8.87 -26.94 3.77
CA HIS A 233 -7.99 -26.99 2.60
C HIS A 233 -7.05 -25.79 2.52
N TYR A 234 -5.76 -26.02 2.25
CA TYR A 234 -4.80 -24.94 2.12
C TYR A 234 -5.07 -24.07 0.87
N TRP A 235 -5.18 -22.77 1.08
CA TRP A 235 -5.55 -21.81 0.04
C TRP A 235 -4.42 -20.84 -0.35
N GLY A 236 -3.31 -20.81 0.39
CA GLY A 236 -2.14 -20.01 0.06
C GLY A 236 -1.86 -18.86 1.03
N LEU A 237 -0.90 -18.03 0.62
CA LEU A 237 -0.44 -16.86 1.35
C LEU A 237 -1.37 -15.65 1.12
N TYR A 238 -1.73 -14.97 2.20
CA TYR A 238 -2.54 -13.74 2.20
C TYR A 238 -1.89 -12.67 3.07
N ASN A 239 -2.21 -11.40 2.79
CA ASN A 239 -1.89 -10.24 3.61
C ASN A 239 -3.16 -9.77 4.33
N THR A 240 -3.20 -9.90 5.65
CA THR A 240 -4.21 -9.22 6.48
C THR A 240 -4.01 -7.72 6.34
N CYS A 241 -5.09 -6.97 6.13
CA CYS A 241 -5.01 -5.56 5.83
C CYS A 241 -6.15 -4.79 6.49
N GLU A 242 -5.79 -3.73 7.20
CA GLU A 242 -6.76 -2.72 7.60
C GLU A 242 -7.38 -2.04 6.39
N ARG A 243 -8.58 -1.47 6.58
CA ARG A 243 -9.26 -0.74 5.52
C ARG A 243 -9.39 0.74 5.90
N PRO A 244 -9.07 1.69 4.99
CA PRO A 244 -9.37 3.11 5.18
C PRO A 244 -10.89 3.31 5.20
N LYS A 245 -11.46 3.22 6.40
CA LYS A 245 -12.88 3.32 6.74
C LYS A 245 -13.05 4.29 7.93
N PRO A 246 -14.27 4.70 8.31
CA PRO A 246 -14.45 5.74 9.32
C PRO A 246 -13.77 5.43 10.66
N LEU A 247 -13.80 4.17 11.11
CA LEU A 247 -13.09 3.71 12.32
C LEU A 247 -11.56 3.84 12.20
N PHE A 248 -10.98 3.59 11.01
CA PHE A 248 -9.56 3.83 10.75
C PHE A 248 -9.23 5.33 10.89
N GLY A 249 -10.12 6.19 10.40
CA GLY A 249 -10.01 7.63 10.57
C GLY A 249 -10.01 8.02 12.06
N GLU A 250 -11.02 7.59 12.81
CA GLU A 250 -11.14 7.83 14.25
C GLU A 250 -9.88 7.40 15.01
N ILE A 251 -9.37 6.19 14.77
CA ILE A 251 -8.22 5.65 15.49
C ILE A 251 -6.92 6.39 15.17
N TYR A 252 -6.65 6.70 13.89
CA TYR A 252 -5.34 7.20 13.46
C TYR A 252 -5.27 8.70 13.15
N ILE A 253 -6.43 9.35 12.99
CA ILE A 253 -6.55 10.77 12.73
C ILE A 253 -7.29 11.48 13.87
N GLY A 254 -8.21 10.82 14.58
CA GLY A 254 -8.96 11.38 15.72
C GLY A 254 -10.31 12.00 15.34
N GLY A 255 -11.11 12.36 16.34
CA GLY A 255 -12.53 12.71 16.13
C GLY A 255 -13.41 11.47 16.01
N LYS A 256 -14.71 11.64 15.74
CA LYS A 256 -15.69 10.53 15.76
C LYS A 256 -15.85 9.88 14.38
N LYS A 257 -16.07 8.56 14.33
CA LYS A 257 -16.28 7.84 13.06
C LYS A 257 -17.45 8.42 12.24
N GLU A 258 -18.51 8.88 12.89
CA GLU A 258 -19.69 9.45 12.21
C GLU A 258 -19.33 10.69 11.39
N ASP A 259 -18.27 11.41 11.76
CA ASP A 259 -17.82 12.66 11.14
C ASP A 259 -16.97 12.46 9.89
N TYR A 260 -16.67 11.22 9.50
CA TYR A 260 -15.81 10.95 8.36
C TYR A 260 -16.56 10.87 7.03
N ASP A 261 -16.01 11.55 6.03
CA ASP A 261 -16.26 11.34 4.61
C ASP A 261 -15.09 10.56 4.03
N ILE A 262 -15.38 9.51 3.27
CA ILE A 262 -14.36 8.68 2.61
C ILE A 262 -14.70 8.53 1.16
N VAL A 263 -13.80 9.00 0.30
CA VAL A 263 -14.00 9.02 -1.15
C VAL A 263 -12.93 8.18 -1.84
N LYS A 264 -13.32 7.51 -2.93
CA LYS A 264 -12.42 6.73 -3.79
C LYS A 264 -13.04 6.53 -5.17
N ILE A 265 -12.26 5.94 -6.09
CA ILE A 265 -12.74 5.61 -7.44
C ILE A 265 -13.60 4.34 -7.48
N GLN A 266 -14.71 4.39 -8.23
CA GLN A 266 -15.55 3.26 -8.63
C GLN A 266 -15.01 2.58 -9.89
N GLY A 267 -13.87 1.87 -9.77
CA GLY A 267 -13.18 1.26 -10.93
C GLY A 267 -13.20 -0.28 -10.98
N GLY A 268 -13.76 -0.95 -9.96
CA GLY A 268 -13.69 -2.42 -9.82
C GLY A 268 -14.67 -3.18 -10.72
N TYR A 269 -14.35 -4.45 -11.03
CA TYR A 269 -15.31 -5.39 -11.65
C TYR A 269 -16.55 -5.56 -10.76
N SER A 270 -17.73 -5.57 -11.33
CA SER A 270 -18.99 -5.83 -10.64
C SER A 270 -19.87 -6.57 -11.63
N GLU A 271 -20.48 -7.67 -11.21
CA GLU A 271 -21.42 -8.39 -12.08
C GLU A 271 -22.62 -7.49 -12.40
N GLY A 272 -23.02 -7.48 -13.68
CA GLY A 272 -24.16 -6.69 -14.14
C GLY A 272 -24.01 -5.16 -14.10
N ALA A 273 -22.83 -4.62 -13.76
CA ALA A 273 -22.63 -3.17 -13.66
C ALA A 273 -21.43 -2.66 -14.48
N ARG A 274 -21.60 -1.51 -15.14
CA ARG A 274 -20.54 -0.83 -15.87
C ARG A 274 -19.56 -0.16 -14.91
N ARG A 275 -18.27 -0.17 -15.26
CA ARG A 275 -17.24 0.61 -14.56
C ARG A 275 -17.33 2.06 -14.99
N THR A 276 -17.51 2.97 -14.03
CA THR A 276 -17.60 4.41 -14.31
C THR A 276 -16.25 5.11 -14.14
N TYR A 277 -15.36 4.57 -13.30
CA TYR A 277 -14.11 5.22 -12.89
C TYR A 277 -14.36 6.63 -12.32
N GLN A 278 -15.50 6.79 -11.63
CA GLN A 278 -15.89 8.04 -10.98
C GLN A 278 -15.54 8.02 -9.50
N VAL A 279 -15.22 9.18 -8.93
CA VAL A 279 -15.09 9.35 -7.47
C VAL A 279 -16.47 9.24 -6.84
N PHE A 280 -16.59 8.42 -5.80
CA PHE A 280 -17.81 8.26 -5.04
C PHE A 280 -17.50 8.14 -3.54
N PRO A 281 -18.47 8.45 -2.66
CA PRO A 281 -18.30 8.26 -1.24
C PRO A 281 -18.51 6.78 -0.91
N THR A 282 -17.56 6.14 -0.25
CA THR A 282 -17.83 4.84 0.38
C THR A 282 -18.53 4.98 1.72
N ASP A 283 -18.40 6.14 2.35
CA ASP A 283 -18.98 6.52 3.63
C ASP A 283 -19.07 8.06 3.67
N GLY A 284 -20.09 8.60 4.35
CA GLY A 284 -20.28 10.05 4.48
C GLY A 284 -20.80 10.73 3.20
N LYS A 285 -20.43 11.99 3.01
CA LYS A 285 -20.92 12.91 1.97
C LYS A 285 -19.82 13.30 0.97
N MET A 286 -20.22 13.83 -0.18
CA MET A 286 -19.29 14.32 -1.22
C MET A 286 -19.03 15.83 -1.18
N ASP A 287 -19.80 16.59 -0.39
CA ASP A 287 -19.83 18.06 -0.44
C ASP A 287 -18.45 18.71 -0.30
N LEU A 288 -17.63 18.24 0.65
CA LEU A 288 -16.29 18.77 0.88
C LEU A 288 -15.31 18.40 -0.24
N TRP A 289 -15.47 17.22 -0.85
CA TRP A 289 -14.69 16.82 -2.02
C TRP A 289 -15.02 17.70 -3.22
N SER A 290 -16.30 17.90 -3.50
CA SER A 290 -16.77 18.78 -4.57
C SER A 290 -16.29 20.23 -4.37
N ARG A 291 -16.28 20.71 -3.11
CA ARG A 291 -15.75 22.04 -2.79
C ARG A 291 -14.23 22.14 -3.00
N LEU A 292 -13.47 21.11 -2.61
CA LEU A 292 -12.02 21.06 -2.86
C LEU A 292 -11.73 21.06 -4.37
N ASP A 293 -12.46 20.25 -5.13
CA ASP A 293 -12.32 20.19 -6.59
C ASP A 293 -12.64 21.54 -7.24
N ALA A 294 -13.76 22.18 -6.87
CA ALA A 294 -14.14 23.49 -7.40
C ALA A 294 -13.07 24.57 -7.17
N LEU A 295 -12.38 24.54 -6.02
CA LEU A 295 -11.23 25.42 -5.78
C LEU A 295 -10.05 25.06 -6.69
N SER A 296 -9.80 23.77 -6.93
CA SER A 296 -8.68 23.32 -7.80
C SER A 296 -8.82 23.74 -9.27
N GLN A 297 -10.05 24.03 -9.71
CA GLN A 297 -10.34 24.53 -11.07
C GLN A 297 -10.07 26.03 -11.23
N ARG A 298 -9.88 26.79 -10.14
CA ARG A 298 -9.50 28.21 -10.19
C ARG A 298 -8.04 28.36 -10.63
N ASP A 299 -7.62 29.61 -10.81
CA ASP A 299 -6.20 29.94 -10.93
C ASP A 299 -5.50 29.72 -9.58
N LEU A 300 -4.71 28.65 -9.49
CA LEU A 300 -3.95 28.32 -8.27
C LEU A 300 -2.60 29.04 -8.21
N SER A 301 -2.20 29.81 -9.23
CA SER A 301 -1.07 30.73 -9.09
C SER A 301 -1.39 31.87 -8.10
N ASP A 302 -2.69 32.19 -7.92
CA ASP A 302 -3.17 33.06 -6.86
C ASP A 302 -2.98 32.42 -5.47
N LEU A 303 -2.30 33.17 -4.59
CA LEU A 303 -2.07 32.77 -3.21
C LEU A 303 -3.39 32.61 -2.44
N ASN A 304 -4.40 33.45 -2.68
CA ASN A 304 -5.67 33.39 -1.96
C ASN A 304 -6.43 32.09 -2.23
N ALA A 305 -6.44 31.62 -3.48
CA ALA A 305 -7.07 30.35 -3.83
C ALA A 305 -6.40 29.17 -3.10
N TYR A 306 -5.07 29.13 -3.07
CA TYR A 306 -4.33 28.13 -2.31
C TYR A 306 -4.58 28.23 -0.80
N CYS A 307 -4.54 29.44 -0.24
CA CYS A 307 -4.85 29.73 1.15
C CYS A 307 -6.25 29.24 1.56
N GLN A 308 -7.26 29.42 0.69
CA GLN A 308 -8.61 28.88 0.90
C GLN A 308 -8.62 27.34 0.93
N MET A 309 -7.86 26.67 0.06
CA MET A 309 -7.78 25.20 0.05
C MET A 309 -7.20 24.64 1.36
N ILE A 310 -6.19 25.29 1.94
CA ILE A 310 -5.49 24.81 3.14
C ILE A 310 -5.95 25.48 4.44
N GLY A 311 -6.94 26.37 4.37
CA GLY A 311 -7.54 27.04 5.52
C GLY A 311 -6.59 28.02 6.21
N VAL A 312 -5.86 28.85 5.47
CA VAL A 312 -4.98 29.87 6.07
C VAL A 312 -5.22 31.23 5.44
N LYS A 313 -4.77 32.29 6.11
CA LYS A 313 -4.70 33.65 5.56
C LYS A 313 -3.45 33.78 4.67
N PRO A 314 -3.31 34.86 3.87
CA PRO A 314 -2.12 35.09 3.03
C PRO A 314 -0.80 35.20 3.79
N ASP A 315 -0.82 35.38 5.11
CA ASP A 315 0.36 35.37 5.98
C ASP A 315 0.69 33.98 6.56
N GLY A 316 -0.08 32.96 6.19
CA GLY A 316 0.04 31.57 6.62
C GLY A 316 -0.63 31.24 7.96
N SER A 317 -1.17 32.24 8.68
CA SER A 317 -1.89 32.00 9.93
C SER A 317 -3.24 31.33 9.68
N ARG A 318 -3.73 30.57 10.67
CA ARG A 318 -5.03 29.89 10.56
C ARG A 318 -6.16 30.90 10.33
N ASP A 319 -7.01 30.64 9.34
CA ASP A 319 -8.22 31.44 9.09
C ASP A 319 -9.47 30.79 9.72
N PRO A 320 -9.98 31.25 10.88
CA PRO A 320 -11.12 30.61 11.53
C PRO A 320 -12.39 30.55 10.66
N ASN A 321 -12.49 31.39 9.62
CA ASN A 321 -13.64 31.44 8.71
C ASN A 321 -13.48 30.53 7.47
N SER A 322 -12.26 30.07 7.19
CA SER A 322 -11.98 29.13 6.12
C SER A 322 -11.79 27.74 6.66
N ARG A 323 -12.36 26.73 6.02
CA ARG A 323 -12.12 25.33 6.39
C ARG A 323 -10.86 24.83 5.69
N ARG A 324 -9.96 24.16 6.40
CA ARG A 324 -8.91 23.37 5.75
C ARG A 324 -9.56 22.21 4.99
N LEU A 325 -9.50 22.26 3.66
CA LEU A 325 -10.03 21.23 2.78
C LEU A 325 -8.93 20.24 2.36
N LEU A 326 -7.67 20.65 2.35
CA LEU A 326 -6.54 19.81 1.94
C LEU A 326 -5.43 19.83 3.00
N ASP A 327 -4.86 18.67 3.28
CA ASP A 327 -3.55 18.56 3.94
C ASP A 327 -2.45 18.53 2.86
N PRO A 328 -1.76 19.65 2.57
CA PRO A 328 -0.80 19.71 1.48
C PRO A 328 0.45 18.87 1.76
N VAL A 329 0.81 18.68 3.05
CA VAL A 329 1.95 17.84 3.44
C VAL A 329 1.66 16.38 3.14
N ASN A 330 0.46 15.92 3.50
CA ASN A 330 0.05 14.55 3.18
C ASN A 330 -0.09 14.33 1.68
N LEU A 331 -0.63 15.29 0.92
CA LEU A 331 -0.70 15.19 -0.54
C LEU A 331 0.68 15.00 -1.17
N ILE A 332 1.65 15.86 -0.82
CA ILE A 332 3.00 15.77 -1.38
C ILE A 332 3.66 14.44 -0.99
N ASP A 333 3.61 14.05 0.28
CA ASP A 333 4.23 12.81 0.74
C ASP A 333 3.58 11.57 0.11
N TYR A 334 2.25 11.57 -0.07
CA TYR A 334 1.53 10.55 -0.83
C TYR A 334 2.06 10.46 -2.27
N MET A 335 2.19 11.59 -2.96
CA MET A 335 2.72 11.63 -4.32
C MET A 335 4.19 11.19 -4.39
N LEU A 336 5.02 11.53 -3.39
CA LEU A 336 6.41 11.06 -3.32
C LEU A 336 6.51 9.53 -3.21
N VAL A 337 5.59 8.86 -2.50
CA VAL A 337 5.54 7.39 -2.48
C VAL A 337 5.13 6.83 -3.85
N ILE A 338 4.15 7.45 -4.51
CA ILE A 338 3.73 7.08 -5.88
C ILE A 338 4.90 7.21 -6.88
N PHE A 339 5.64 8.31 -6.82
CA PHE A 339 6.82 8.53 -7.65
C PHE A 339 7.93 7.56 -7.25
N TYR A 340 8.20 7.35 -5.97
CA TYR A 340 9.20 6.40 -5.50
C TYR A 340 8.96 5.00 -6.04
N GLY A 341 7.75 4.48 -5.92
CA GLY A 341 7.38 3.18 -6.46
C GLY A 341 7.31 3.12 -7.98
N GLY A 342 7.22 4.26 -8.67
CA GLY A 342 6.91 4.30 -10.11
C GLY A 342 5.54 3.69 -10.37
N ASN A 343 4.53 4.06 -9.59
CA ASN A 343 3.23 3.40 -9.62
C ASN A 343 2.49 3.67 -10.93
N LEU A 344 2.25 2.61 -11.71
CA LEU A 344 1.55 2.68 -12.99
C LEU A 344 0.02 2.72 -12.86
N ASP A 345 -0.54 2.48 -11.67
CA ASP A 345 -1.99 2.32 -11.50
C ASP A 345 -2.56 3.16 -10.35
N ALA A 346 -1.82 4.15 -9.84
CA ALA A 346 -2.32 5.07 -8.81
C ALA A 346 -1.61 6.44 -8.85
N PRO A 347 -2.31 7.54 -8.48
CA PRO A 347 -3.77 7.65 -8.45
C PRO A 347 -4.37 7.77 -9.87
N ILE A 348 -3.52 7.90 -10.89
CA ILE A 348 -3.87 7.91 -12.31
C ILE A 348 -3.26 6.66 -12.96
N SER A 349 -4.08 5.91 -13.67
CA SER A 349 -3.71 4.64 -14.31
C SER A 349 -3.09 4.85 -15.69
N TRP A 350 -1.86 4.38 -15.85
CA TRP A 350 -1.12 4.30 -17.11
C TRP A 350 -1.84 3.37 -18.10
N PHE A 351 -2.44 2.26 -17.64
CA PHE A 351 -3.13 1.28 -18.48
C PHE A 351 -4.34 1.83 -19.25
N GLY A 352 -4.86 2.99 -18.83
CA GLY A 352 -5.90 3.74 -19.53
C GLY A 352 -5.38 4.95 -20.28
N ASN A 353 -4.12 4.93 -20.75
CA ASN A 353 -3.43 6.07 -21.35
C ASN A 353 -3.45 7.33 -20.46
N ASN A 354 -3.33 7.13 -19.13
CA ASN A 354 -3.44 8.18 -18.12
C ASN A 354 -4.79 8.94 -18.10
N ARG A 355 -5.89 8.31 -18.55
CA ARG A 355 -7.25 8.89 -18.59
C ARG A 355 -8.24 8.27 -17.60
N GLY A 356 -7.76 7.44 -16.68
CA GLY A 356 -8.57 6.82 -15.63
C GLY A 356 -7.93 6.96 -14.26
N GLY A 357 -8.71 7.32 -13.25
CA GLY A 357 -8.27 7.34 -11.85
C GLY A 357 -8.33 5.94 -11.27
N ASN A 358 -7.44 5.60 -10.34
CA ASN A 358 -7.50 4.30 -9.67
C ASN A 358 -6.73 4.28 -8.34
N ASN A 359 -7.02 3.29 -7.48
CA ASN A 359 -6.16 2.89 -6.35
C ASN A 359 -5.74 3.99 -5.35
N TRP A 360 -6.69 4.82 -4.92
CA TRP A 360 -6.49 5.78 -3.84
C TRP A 360 -7.74 5.89 -2.95
N HIS A 361 -7.54 6.38 -1.73
CA HIS A 361 -8.58 6.69 -0.76
C HIS A 361 -8.34 8.09 -0.19
N GLY A 362 -9.36 8.95 -0.16
CA GLY A 362 -9.35 10.25 0.51
C GLY A 362 -10.21 10.22 1.77
N LEU A 363 -9.67 10.67 2.90
CA LEU A 363 -10.36 10.73 4.19
C LEU A 363 -10.45 12.18 4.65
N MET A 364 -11.64 12.61 5.04
CA MET A 364 -11.89 13.93 5.62
C MET A 364 -12.77 13.78 6.86
N ASN A 365 -12.36 14.39 7.97
CA ASN A 365 -13.23 14.53 9.13
C ASN A 365 -13.90 15.91 9.08
N ARG A 366 -15.23 15.95 9.06
CA ARG A 366 -16.03 17.18 8.92
C ARG A 366 -15.94 18.10 10.12
N THR A 367 -15.59 17.62 11.31
CA THR A 367 -15.51 18.44 12.53
C THR A 367 -14.09 18.86 12.89
N GLN A 368 -13.09 18.27 12.24
CA GLN A 368 -11.68 18.54 12.49
C GLN A 368 -11.06 19.46 11.44
N ASP A 369 -10.07 20.23 11.86
CA ASP A 369 -9.32 21.13 11.00
C ASP A 369 -8.05 20.47 10.41
N LYS A 370 -8.23 19.33 9.72
CA LYS A 370 -7.11 18.52 9.21
C LYS A 370 -7.05 18.43 7.68
N GLY A 371 -8.14 18.70 6.97
CA GLY A 371 -8.23 18.57 5.52
C GLY A 371 -8.22 17.12 5.03
N PHE A 372 -8.46 16.93 3.73
CA PHE A 372 -8.36 15.64 3.07
C PHE A 372 -6.95 15.08 3.19
N ARG A 373 -6.89 13.79 3.55
CA ARG A 373 -5.67 12.98 3.56
C ARG A 373 -5.84 11.78 2.65
N PHE A 374 -4.82 11.53 1.84
CA PHE A 374 -4.76 10.45 0.87
C PHE A 374 -3.95 9.28 1.40
N ILE A 375 -4.46 8.09 1.12
CA ILE A 375 -3.93 6.83 1.64
C ILE A 375 -3.49 5.96 0.47
N ILE A 376 -2.26 5.45 0.57
CA ILE A 376 -1.70 4.49 -0.38
C ILE A 376 -2.51 3.21 -0.34
N TRP A 377 -2.89 2.71 -1.51
CA TRP A 377 -3.72 1.53 -1.63
C TRP A 377 -3.46 0.81 -2.95
N ASP A 378 -3.37 -0.52 -2.93
CA ASP A 378 -3.24 -1.36 -4.13
C ASP A 378 -2.03 -1.02 -5.02
N SER A 379 -0.89 -0.73 -4.38
CA SER A 379 0.35 -0.34 -5.07
C SER A 379 1.15 -1.53 -5.60
N GLU A 380 0.51 -2.45 -6.32
CA GLU A 380 1.18 -3.64 -6.86
C GLU A 380 1.94 -3.39 -8.17
N HIS A 381 1.62 -2.31 -8.90
CA HIS A 381 2.33 -1.88 -10.11
C HIS A 381 3.49 -0.92 -9.81
N THR A 382 4.34 -1.28 -8.84
CA THR A 382 5.51 -0.50 -8.41
C THR A 382 6.79 -1.31 -8.45
N LEU A 383 7.95 -0.69 -8.30
CA LEU A 383 9.26 -1.36 -8.25
C LEU A 383 9.57 -2.15 -9.53
N LEU A 384 9.09 -1.69 -10.69
CA LEU A 384 9.28 -2.35 -11.97
C LEU A 384 10.47 -1.71 -12.69
N ASP A 385 10.20 -0.73 -13.56
CA ASP A 385 11.21 0.08 -14.21
C ASP A 385 11.83 1.09 -13.23
N LEU A 386 13.16 1.04 -13.12
CA LEU A 386 13.97 1.96 -12.33
C LEU A 386 13.81 3.42 -12.77
N ARG A 387 13.55 3.67 -14.06
CA ARG A 387 13.46 5.01 -14.65
C ARG A 387 12.03 5.51 -14.82
N GLU A 388 11.03 4.73 -14.43
CA GLU A 388 9.61 5.08 -14.57
C GLU A 388 9.34 6.50 -14.06
N ASP A 389 8.70 7.32 -14.88
CA ASP A 389 8.41 8.73 -14.57
C ASP A 389 6.91 8.94 -14.46
N ARG A 390 6.47 9.19 -13.22
CA ARG A 390 5.07 9.42 -12.89
C ARG A 390 4.82 10.85 -12.43
N LEU A 391 5.70 11.83 -12.70
CA LEU A 391 5.49 13.21 -12.24
C LEU A 391 4.31 13.90 -12.96
N GLY A 392 3.96 13.44 -14.17
CA GLY A 392 2.97 14.08 -15.03
C GLY A 392 3.54 15.28 -15.80
N PRO A 393 2.70 16.20 -16.28
CA PRO A 393 1.23 16.26 -16.11
C PRO A 393 0.49 15.14 -16.84
N PHE A 394 -0.72 14.81 -16.37
CA PHE A 394 -1.61 13.84 -17.02
C PHE A 394 -3.01 14.44 -17.28
N PRO A 395 -3.71 14.02 -18.34
CA PRO A 395 -4.96 14.65 -18.78
C PRO A 395 -6.19 14.09 -18.04
N LEU A 396 -6.21 14.16 -16.70
CA LEU A 396 -7.34 13.68 -15.89
C LEU A 396 -7.53 14.52 -14.62
N GLY A 397 -8.77 14.98 -14.39
CA GLY A 397 -9.18 15.58 -13.12
C GLY A 397 -9.99 16.87 -13.22
N THR A 398 -10.39 17.29 -14.42
CA THR A 398 -11.09 18.57 -14.66
C THR A 398 -12.53 18.62 -14.12
N THR A 399 -13.04 17.54 -13.52
CA THR A 399 -14.38 17.47 -12.91
C THR A 399 -14.30 16.71 -11.59
N ALA A 400 -15.16 17.01 -10.63
CA ALA A 400 -15.11 16.42 -9.28
C ALA A 400 -15.18 14.88 -9.27
N ASP A 401 -15.94 14.29 -10.19
CA ASP A 401 -16.07 12.84 -10.35
C ASP A 401 -14.84 12.20 -11.04
N ARG A 402 -13.93 12.99 -11.60
CA ARG A 402 -12.67 12.53 -12.22
C ARG A 402 -11.42 13.05 -11.49
N SER A 403 -11.61 14.00 -10.58
CA SER A 403 -10.58 14.61 -9.74
C SER A 403 -9.89 13.55 -8.89
N ASN A 404 -8.63 13.78 -8.55
CA ASN A 404 -7.79 12.82 -7.85
C ASN A 404 -6.58 13.52 -7.22
N PRO A 405 -5.83 12.85 -6.33
CA PRO A 405 -4.69 13.47 -5.65
C PRO A 405 -3.62 14.02 -6.62
N HIS A 406 -3.33 13.32 -7.71
CA HIS A 406 -2.33 13.78 -8.67
C HIS A 406 -2.80 15.02 -9.43
N TRP A 407 -4.09 15.09 -9.81
CA TRP A 407 -4.66 16.32 -10.35
C TRP A 407 -4.46 17.50 -9.41
N LEU A 408 -4.84 17.36 -8.13
CA LEU A 408 -4.64 18.41 -7.12
C LEU A 408 -3.17 18.82 -7.01
N TYR A 409 -2.26 17.85 -6.96
CA TYR A 409 -0.83 18.07 -6.95
C TYR A 409 -0.37 18.87 -8.18
N GLN A 410 -0.74 18.43 -9.40
CA GLN A 410 -0.37 19.08 -10.65
C GLN A 410 -0.85 20.53 -10.70
N ARG A 411 -2.09 20.77 -10.26
CA ARG A 411 -2.69 22.12 -10.27
C ARG A 411 -1.95 23.02 -9.30
N LEU A 412 -1.61 22.51 -8.12
CA LEU A 412 -0.88 23.26 -7.10
C LEU A 412 0.57 23.56 -7.47
N LEU A 413 1.15 22.92 -8.49
CA LEU A 413 2.49 23.27 -9.00
C LEU A 413 2.56 24.69 -9.58
N SER A 414 1.44 25.34 -9.91
CA SER A 414 1.46 26.77 -10.30
C SER A 414 1.65 27.71 -9.10
N ASN A 415 1.46 27.24 -7.86
CA ASN A 415 1.56 28.04 -6.66
C ASN A 415 2.98 28.05 -6.08
N LYS A 416 3.55 29.26 -5.87
CA LYS A 416 4.92 29.41 -5.34
C LYS A 416 5.07 28.87 -3.92
N GLU A 417 4.09 29.06 -3.03
CA GLU A 417 4.15 28.54 -1.66
C GLU A 417 4.05 27.01 -1.62
N PHE A 418 3.22 26.43 -2.50
CA PHE A 418 3.16 24.96 -2.62
C PHE A 418 4.48 24.38 -3.15
N ARG A 419 5.12 25.03 -4.14
CA ARG A 419 6.43 24.60 -4.64
C ARG A 419 7.51 24.63 -3.57
N VAL A 420 7.53 25.64 -2.69
CA VAL A 420 8.45 25.67 -1.54
C VAL A 420 8.18 24.49 -0.60
N LEU A 421 6.91 24.20 -0.29
CA LEU A 421 6.60 23.03 0.52
C LEU A 421 7.02 21.73 -0.18
N LEU A 422 6.83 21.62 -1.49
CA LEU A 422 7.27 20.46 -2.28
C LEU A 422 8.78 20.24 -2.16
N THR A 423 9.59 21.28 -2.31
CA THR A 423 11.06 21.18 -2.19
C THR A 423 11.48 20.77 -0.79
N ASP A 424 10.81 21.29 0.24
CA ASP A 424 11.01 20.87 1.64
C ASP A 424 10.73 19.37 1.82
N ARG A 425 9.62 18.86 1.26
CA ARG A 425 9.25 17.44 1.38
C ARG A 425 10.19 16.54 0.59
N ILE A 426 10.60 16.95 -0.62
CA ILE A 426 11.62 16.23 -1.42
C ILE A 426 12.91 16.12 -0.62
N SER A 427 13.43 17.25 -0.12
CA SER A 427 14.68 17.27 0.65
C SER A 427 14.57 16.46 1.95
N LYS A 428 13.41 16.50 2.62
CA LYS A 428 13.16 15.72 3.85
C LYS A 428 13.16 14.21 3.60
N HIS A 429 12.59 13.75 2.50
CA HIS A 429 12.32 12.31 2.32
C HIS A 429 13.28 11.62 1.37
N LEU A 430 13.83 12.30 0.36
CA LEU A 430 14.70 11.71 -0.67
C LEU A 430 16.19 11.94 -0.43
N LEU A 431 16.57 12.78 0.54
CA LEU A 431 17.96 13.07 0.88
C LEU A 431 18.28 12.69 2.34
N ARG A 432 19.58 12.57 2.64
CA ARG A 432 20.12 12.37 4.00
C ARG A 432 19.54 11.15 4.72
N ASP A 433 18.82 11.36 5.81
CA ASP A 433 18.15 10.35 6.64
C ASP A 433 16.65 10.21 6.29
N GLY A 434 16.23 10.75 5.16
CA GLY A 434 14.87 10.68 4.65
C GLY A 434 14.39 9.26 4.37
N VAL A 435 13.08 9.04 4.50
CA VAL A 435 12.43 7.72 4.43
C VAL A 435 12.66 7.00 3.10
N LEU A 436 12.74 7.75 2.00
CA LEU A 436 12.91 7.22 0.65
C LEU A 436 14.38 7.10 0.25
N THR A 437 15.34 7.30 1.16
CA THR A 437 16.75 7.05 0.90
C THR A 437 17.04 5.54 0.97
N PRO A 438 18.09 5.05 0.29
CA PRO A 438 18.46 3.63 0.35
C PRO A 438 18.63 3.11 1.79
N ALA A 439 19.27 3.92 2.65
CA ALA A 439 19.52 3.56 4.05
C ALA A 439 18.24 3.36 4.89
N ARG A 440 17.12 3.96 4.49
CA ARG A 440 15.84 3.88 5.21
C ARG A 440 14.82 2.98 4.51
N ALA A 441 14.82 2.93 3.19
CA ALA A 441 13.92 2.09 2.41
C ALA A 441 14.34 0.60 2.44
N THR A 442 15.64 0.29 2.36
CA THR A 442 16.13 -1.10 2.35
C THR A 442 15.69 -1.90 3.58
N PRO A 443 15.84 -1.41 4.84
CA PRO A 443 15.36 -2.16 6.00
C PRO A 443 13.84 -2.38 6.05
N LEU A 444 13.05 -1.47 5.45
CA LEU A 444 11.59 -1.64 5.35
C LEU A 444 11.24 -2.77 4.36
N PHE A 445 11.92 -2.79 3.21
CA PHE A 445 11.78 -3.84 2.20
C PHE A 445 12.21 -5.20 2.75
N ASP A 446 13.40 -5.26 3.35
CA ASP A 446 13.99 -6.49 3.87
C ASP A 446 13.17 -7.14 4.98
N ARG A 447 12.57 -6.34 5.86
CA ARG A 447 11.66 -6.85 6.87
C ARG A 447 10.50 -7.64 6.25
N ARG A 448 9.91 -7.13 5.18
CA ARG A 448 8.76 -7.79 4.51
C ARG A 448 9.18 -8.99 3.67
N ILE A 449 10.38 -8.95 3.07
CA ILE A 449 10.95 -10.13 2.42
C ILE A 449 11.21 -11.24 3.44
N ALA A 450 11.84 -10.92 4.58
CA ALA A 450 12.10 -11.86 5.65
C ALA A 450 10.81 -12.47 6.22
N GLU A 451 9.75 -11.65 6.37
CA GLU A 451 8.43 -12.09 6.85
C GLU A 451 7.85 -13.23 5.99
N ILE A 452 7.98 -13.18 4.66
CA ILE A 452 7.33 -14.15 3.77
C ILE A 452 8.28 -15.22 3.22
N LYS A 453 9.59 -15.05 3.34
CA LYS A 453 10.60 -15.86 2.62
C LYS A 453 10.36 -17.36 2.76
N GLU A 454 10.22 -17.85 3.98
CA GLU A 454 10.05 -19.28 4.25
C GLU A 454 8.65 -19.77 3.87
N ALA A 455 7.61 -18.97 4.13
CA ALA A 455 6.22 -19.31 3.82
C ALA A 455 5.89 -19.32 2.32
N LEU A 456 6.61 -18.53 1.52
CA LEU A 456 6.31 -18.34 0.10
C LEU A 456 6.48 -19.63 -0.71
N PHE A 457 7.27 -20.60 -0.24
CA PHE A 457 7.37 -21.90 -0.90
C PHE A 457 6.03 -22.66 -0.91
N ALA A 458 5.16 -22.44 0.08
CA ALA A 458 3.81 -23.01 0.07
C ALA A 458 2.89 -22.33 -0.95
N GLU A 459 3.04 -21.03 -1.19
CA GLU A 459 2.35 -20.34 -2.30
C GLU A 459 2.81 -20.88 -3.66
N ALA A 460 4.12 -21.17 -3.81
CA ALA A 460 4.67 -21.78 -5.03
C ALA A 460 4.11 -23.19 -5.25
N ALA A 461 4.00 -24.00 -4.20
CA ALA A 461 3.38 -25.31 -4.28
C ALA A 461 1.91 -25.22 -4.69
N ARG A 462 1.13 -24.31 -4.08
CA ARG A 462 -0.32 -24.24 -4.29
C ARG A 462 -0.74 -23.58 -5.59
N TRP A 463 -0.04 -22.51 -5.99
CA TRP A 463 -0.42 -21.63 -7.09
C TRP A 463 0.64 -21.48 -8.18
N GLY A 464 1.81 -22.08 -7.99
CA GLY A 464 2.93 -22.00 -8.93
C GLY A 464 2.75 -22.80 -10.22
N ASN A 465 1.83 -23.76 -10.29
CA ASN A 465 1.58 -24.53 -11.52
C ASN A 465 0.15 -24.31 -12.04
N PRO A 466 -0.04 -23.55 -13.12
CA PRO A 466 -1.38 -23.24 -13.62
C PRO A 466 -2.03 -24.38 -14.43
N ARG A 467 -1.32 -25.46 -14.76
CA ARG A 467 -1.78 -26.45 -15.76
C ARG A 467 -2.54 -27.65 -15.18
N LYS A 468 -2.52 -27.82 -13.86
CA LYS A 468 -3.18 -28.96 -13.20
C LYS A 468 -4.60 -28.58 -12.78
N THR A 469 -5.56 -28.91 -13.63
CA THR A 469 -7.00 -28.66 -13.43
C THR A 469 -7.75 -29.96 -13.70
N PHE A 470 -8.97 -30.10 -13.18
CA PHE A 470 -9.81 -31.25 -13.51
C PHE A 470 -10.02 -31.42 -15.03
N ALA A 471 -10.26 -30.31 -15.74
CA ALA A 471 -10.43 -30.34 -17.20
C ALA A 471 -9.19 -30.89 -17.93
N SER A 472 -7.99 -30.60 -17.43
CA SER A 472 -6.77 -31.17 -18.02
C SER A 472 -6.61 -32.66 -17.72
N VAL A 473 -7.11 -33.13 -16.57
CA VAL A 473 -7.17 -34.57 -16.22
C VAL A 473 -8.09 -35.32 -17.17
N LEU A 474 -9.35 -34.89 -17.30
CA LEU A 474 -10.33 -35.59 -18.14
C LEU A 474 -9.91 -35.69 -19.60
N ASN A 475 -9.37 -34.60 -20.15
CA ASN A 475 -9.04 -34.54 -21.57
C ASN A 475 -7.66 -35.15 -21.88
N GLY A 476 -6.97 -35.75 -20.90
CA GLY A 476 -5.60 -36.26 -21.06
C GLY A 476 -4.57 -35.18 -21.42
N THR A 477 -4.91 -33.91 -21.19
CA THR A 477 -4.05 -32.74 -21.51
C THR A 477 -3.20 -32.30 -20.34
N ILE A 478 -3.06 -33.13 -19.30
CA ILE A 478 -2.02 -32.96 -18.28
C ILE A 478 -0.65 -33.15 -18.95
N GLY A 479 -0.16 -32.10 -19.60
CA GLY A 479 1.20 -32.07 -20.12
C GLY A 479 2.19 -32.02 -18.96
N ARG A 480 3.44 -32.41 -19.23
CA ARG A 480 4.57 -32.16 -18.33
C ARG A 480 4.58 -30.65 -17.99
N THR A 481 4.69 -30.31 -16.71
CA THR A 481 4.89 -28.92 -16.28
C THR A 481 6.09 -28.38 -17.05
N ASN A 482 5.93 -27.27 -17.79
CA ASN A 482 7.08 -26.59 -18.38
C ASN A 482 8.02 -26.26 -17.22
N PRO A 483 9.26 -26.77 -17.17
CA PRO A 483 10.15 -26.54 -16.05
C PRO A 483 10.30 -25.05 -15.74
N ASN A 484 10.26 -24.20 -16.78
CA ASN A 484 10.36 -22.74 -16.72
C ASN A 484 9.12 -22.03 -16.14
N ASP A 485 7.99 -22.72 -15.97
CA ASP A 485 6.74 -22.20 -15.39
C ASP A 485 6.26 -23.05 -14.18
N SER A 486 7.15 -23.87 -13.62
CA SER A 486 6.89 -24.65 -12.40
C SER A 486 6.88 -23.77 -11.15
N GLY A 487 6.28 -24.26 -10.05
CA GLY A 487 6.38 -23.59 -8.75
C GLY A 487 7.83 -23.40 -8.30
N ILE A 488 8.72 -24.37 -8.58
CA ILE A 488 10.15 -24.27 -8.29
C ILE A 488 10.82 -23.15 -9.07
N ALA A 489 10.59 -23.05 -10.38
CA ALA A 489 11.20 -22.00 -11.20
C ALA A 489 10.71 -20.61 -10.80
N LYS A 490 9.41 -20.48 -10.48
CA LYS A 490 8.81 -19.26 -9.95
C LYS A 490 9.41 -18.84 -8.61
N TYR A 491 9.57 -19.78 -7.68
CA TYR A 491 10.20 -19.53 -6.38
C TYR A 491 11.66 -19.11 -6.54
N ALA A 492 12.41 -19.71 -7.47
CA ALA A 492 13.77 -19.28 -7.80
C ALA A 492 13.81 -17.89 -8.44
N ALA A 493 12.87 -17.57 -9.34
CA ALA A 493 12.75 -16.25 -9.97
C ALA A 493 12.42 -15.15 -8.95
N TRP A 494 11.65 -15.45 -7.90
CA TRP A 494 11.36 -14.49 -6.83
C TRP A 494 12.64 -13.99 -6.15
N PHE A 495 13.62 -14.87 -5.85
CA PHE A 495 14.89 -14.42 -5.29
C PHE A 495 15.65 -13.47 -6.23
N LYS A 496 15.59 -13.71 -7.54
CA LYS A 496 16.21 -12.81 -8.53
C LYS A 496 15.56 -11.44 -8.52
N GLU A 497 14.23 -11.38 -8.41
CA GLU A 497 13.49 -10.11 -8.34
C GLU A 497 13.71 -9.36 -7.01
N VAL A 498 13.82 -10.10 -5.91
CA VAL A 498 14.25 -9.55 -4.61
C VAL A 498 15.62 -8.90 -4.74
N GLU A 499 16.60 -9.62 -5.29
CA GLU A 499 17.96 -9.11 -5.44
C GLU A 499 18.04 -7.96 -6.45
N ARG A 500 17.31 -8.01 -7.57
CA ARG A 500 17.20 -6.88 -8.51
C ARG A 500 16.66 -5.63 -7.81
N THR A 501 15.59 -5.77 -7.03
CA THR A 501 14.99 -4.65 -6.30
C THR A 501 15.96 -4.08 -5.26
N ARG A 502 16.62 -4.97 -4.50
CA ARG A 502 17.59 -4.64 -3.44
C ARG A 502 18.83 -3.93 -3.99
N THR A 503 19.37 -4.40 -5.12
CA THR A 503 20.69 -3.96 -5.62
C THR A 503 20.62 -2.96 -6.76
N GLN A 504 19.55 -2.97 -7.56
CA GLN A 504 19.42 -2.12 -8.74
C GLN A 504 18.36 -1.04 -8.56
N TYR A 505 17.23 -1.33 -7.90
CA TYR A 505 16.13 -0.38 -7.75
C TYR A 505 16.35 0.61 -6.59
N ILE A 506 16.28 0.11 -5.35
CA ILE A 506 16.31 0.94 -4.13
C ILE A 506 17.55 1.86 -4.05
N PRO A 507 18.78 1.40 -4.39
CA PRO A 507 19.98 2.23 -4.26
C PRO A 507 19.99 3.47 -5.16
N GLN A 508 19.28 3.43 -6.29
CA GLN A 508 19.34 4.46 -7.33
C GLN A 508 18.07 5.32 -7.39
N ARG A 509 16.91 4.77 -6.97
CA ARG A 509 15.60 5.37 -7.24
C ARG A 509 15.44 6.78 -6.70
N SER A 510 15.93 7.07 -5.49
CA SER A 510 15.78 8.40 -4.87
C SER A 510 16.45 9.47 -5.72
N ARG A 511 17.64 9.15 -6.26
CA ARG A 511 18.39 10.08 -7.08
C ARG A 511 17.70 10.35 -8.41
N ILE A 512 17.21 9.32 -9.09
CA ILE A 512 16.49 9.46 -10.35
C ILE A 512 15.28 10.38 -10.21
N ILE A 513 14.54 10.26 -9.10
CA ILE A 513 13.36 11.11 -8.86
C ILE A 513 13.76 12.57 -8.60
N ILE A 514 14.85 12.79 -7.87
CA ILE A 514 15.40 14.14 -7.70
C ILE A 514 15.78 14.73 -9.06
N ASP A 515 16.45 13.95 -9.92
CA ASP A 515 16.83 14.39 -11.27
C ASP A 515 15.59 14.68 -12.15
N GLN A 516 14.52 13.89 -12.02
CA GLN A 516 13.24 14.12 -12.70
C GLN A 516 12.54 15.42 -12.23
N PHE A 517 12.62 15.75 -10.94
CA PHE A 517 12.13 17.03 -10.42
C PHE A 517 12.99 18.20 -10.88
N PHE A 518 14.31 18.05 -10.82
CA PHE A 518 15.26 19.05 -11.27
C PHE A 518 15.09 19.38 -12.75
N GLY A 519 14.99 18.36 -13.62
CA GLY A 519 14.76 18.53 -15.06
C GLY A 519 13.45 19.23 -15.42
N ARG A 520 12.49 19.32 -14.48
CA ARG A 520 11.23 20.06 -14.62
C ARG A 520 11.22 21.40 -13.87
N GLY A 521 12.33 21.82 -13.29
CA GLY A 521 12.42 23.03 -12.47
C GLY A 521 11.60 22.97 -11.18
N LEU A 522 11.23 21.77 -10.71
CA LEU A 522 10.44 21.56 -9.49
C LEU A 522 11.31 21.38 -8.24
N TYR A 523 12.63 21.24 -8.42
CA TYR A 523 13.63 21.32 -7.36
C TYR A 523 14.63 22.43 -7.70
N PRO A 524 14.99 23.32 -6.75
CA PRO A 524 15.82 24.48 -7.04
C PRO A 524 17.25 24.06 -7.40
N ASP A 525 17.88 24.84 -8.28
CA ASP A 525 19.30 24.72 -8.64
C ASP A 525 20.19 25.46 -7.62
N LEU A 526 20.00 25.10 -6.34
CA LEU A 526 20.77 25.64 -5.21
C LEU A 526 21.60 24.52 -4.59
N PRO A 527 22.78 24.82 -4.02
CA PRO A 527 23.55 23.81 -3.30
C PRO A 527 22.74 23.25 -2.12
N GLU A 528 23.00 22.02 -1.72
CA GLU A 528 22.50 21.54 -0.43
C GLU A 528 23.31 22.18 0.70
N ILE A 529 22.65 22.46 1.82
CA ILE A 529 23.39 22.83 3.04
C ILE A 529 24.18 21.60 3.47
N GLU A 530 25.48 21.74 3.68
CA GLU A 530 26.33 20.80 4.44
C GLU A 530 26.36 21.21 5.90
N ALA A 531 26.42 20.24 6.80
CA ALA A 531 26.49 20.51 8.23
C ALA A 531 27.48 19.57 8.90
N ARG A 532 28.31 20.12 9.79
CA ARG A 532 29.37 19.38 10.51
C ARG A 532 29.42 19.84 11.96
N TRP A 533 29.59 18.91 12.88
CA TRP A 533 29.85 19.23 14.28
C TRP A 533 31.35 19.52 14.46
N LYS A 534 31.70 20.68 15.04
CA LYS A 534 33.06 21.06 15.41
C LYS A 534 33.35 20.74 16.88
N PRO A 535 34.62 20.50 17.25
CA PRO A 535 35.04 20.46 18.64
C PRO A 535 34.56 21.71 19.38
N SER A 536 34.07 21.50 20.60
CA SER A 536 33.62 22.59 21.48
C SER A 536 34.73 22.94 22.46
N PRO A 537 34.82 24.19 22.95
CA PRO A 537 35.80 24.56 23.95
C PRO A 537 35.71 23.65 25.19
N PRO A 538 36.83 23.37 25.87
CA PRO A 538 36.82 22.60 27.11
C PRO A 538 35.79 23.14 28.10
N GLY A 539 34.97 22.26 28.69
CA GLY A 539 33.90 22.62 29.62
C GLY A 539 32.57 23.08 29.00
N SER A 540 32.47 23.26 27.67
CA SER A 540 31.21 23.62 27.02
C SER A 540 30.22 22.45 26.97
N LYS A 541 29.00 22.67 27.45
CA LYS A 541 27.85 21.75 27.25
C LYS A 541 27.18 21.90 25.88
N ALA A 542 27.53 22.93 25.11
CA ALA A 542 27.01 23.16 23.76
C ALA A 542 27.97 22.60 22.70
N LYS A 543 27.42 22.01 21.63
CA LYS A 543 28.16 21.59 20.43
C LYS A 543 28.23 22.73 19.43
N ARG A 544 29.34 22.89 18.70
CA ARG A 544 29.45 23.89 17.63
C ARG A 544 29.02 23.30 16.28
N LEU A 545 28.02 23.89 15.63
CA LEU A 545 27.54 23.49 14.32
C LEU A 545 28.12 24.41 13.24
N GLU A 546 28.86 23.83 12.31
CA GLU A 546 29.29 24.49 11.09
C GLU A 546 28.31 24.17 9.95
N LEU A 547 27.89 25.20 9.21
CA LEU A 547 27.06 25.11 8.01
C LEU A 547 27.84 25.62 6.80
N GLN A 548 27.69 24.99 5.64
CA GLN A 548 28.30 25.42 4.37
C GLN A 548 27.33 25.19 3.21
N ALA A 549 27.33 26.09 2.23
CA ALA A 549 26.43 26.01 1.05
C ALA A 549 27.04 26.72 -0.16
N GLY A 550 28.30 26.43 -0.49
CA GLY A 550 29.04 27.16 -1.51
C GLY A 550 29.12 28.65 -1.20
N THR A 551 28.78 29.50 -2.17
CA THR A 551 28.74 30.97 -2.03
C THR A 551 27.38 31.50 -1.56
N SER A 552 26.38 30.64 -1.37
CA SER A 552 25.03 31.07 -1.04
C SER A 552 24.87 31.46 0.44
N GLN A 553 24.01 32.44 0.72
CA GLN A 553 23.71 32.86 2.08
C GLN A 553 22.84 31.82 2.79
N ILE A 554 23.21 31.46 4.02
CA ILE A 554 22.44 30.55 4.87
C ILE A 554 21.76 31.37 5.97
N TYR A 555 20.44 31.26 6.07
CA TYR A 555 19.67 31.80 7.18
C TYR A 555 19.23 30.66 8.10
N TYR A 556 19.31 30.88 9.41
CA TYR A 556 18.92 29.88 10.40
C TYR A 556 18.14 30.47 11.57
N THR A 557 17.37 29.61 12.23
CA THR A 557 16.67 29.88 13.48
C THR A 557 16.95 28.77 14.49
N MET A 558 16.69 29.03 15.77
CA MET A 558 16.83 28.06 16.87
C MET A 558 15.58 27.98 17.75
N ASN A 559 14.46 28.52 17.27
CA ASN A 559 13.18 28.65 17.99
C ASN A 559 12.05 27.88 17.28
N GLU A 560 12.40 26.86 16.49
CA GLU A 560 11.47 26.00 15.76
C GLU A 560 10.64 26.70 14.67
N ARG A 561 11.00 27.94 14.29
CA ARG A 561 10.36 28.66 13.19
C ARG A 561 11.19 28.54 11.92
N ASP A 562 10.53 28.40 10.78
CA ASP A 562 11.21 28.46 9.49
C ASP A 562 11.88 29.84 9.27
N PRO A 563 13.15 29.93 8.84
CA PRO A 563 13.78 31.20 8.45
C PRO A 563 13.01 31.98 7.36
N ARG A 564 12.21 31.28 6.55
CA ARG A 564 11.32 31.85 5.54
C ARG A 564 9.88 31.80 6.05
N ARG A 565 9.24 32.96 6.16
CA ARG A 565 7.80 33.06 6.42
C ARG A 565 7.00 32.65 5.19
N PHE A 566 5.76 32.22 5.43
CA PHE A 566 4.76 32.09 4.36
C PHE A 566 4.65 33.40 3.58
N GLY A 567 4.65 33.32 2.25
CA GLY A 567 4.76 34.46 1.34
C GLY A 567 6.20 34.91 1.04
N GLY A 568 7.22 34.25 1.58
CA GLY A 568 8.63 34.38 1.16
C GLY A 568 9.46 35.44 1.86
N LYS A 569 8.90 36.20 2.80
CA LYS A 569 9.65 37.17 3.62
C LYS A 569 10.56 36.46 4.63
N LEU A 570 11.68 37.08 4.97
CA LEU A 570 12.57 36.62 6.04
C LEU A 570 11.83 36.68 7.39
N ASP A 571 11.96 35.64 8.21
CA ASP A 571 11.46 35.67 9.59
C ASP A 571 12.29 36.62 10.46
N LYS A 572 11.63 37.35 11.37
CA LYS A 572 12.30 38.34 12.23
C LYS A 572 13.32 37.71 13.19
N THR A 573 13.21 36.41 13.44
CA THR A 573 14.12 35.65 14.31
C THR A 573 15.20 34.91 13.53
N ALA A 574 15.16 34.96 12.19
CA ALA A 574 16.19 34.38 11.34
C ALA A 574 17.49 35.18 11.43
N ARG A 575 18.61 34.47 11.50
CA ARG A 575 19.96 35.03 11.56
C ARG A 575 20.73 34.60 10.32
N LEU A 576 21.50 35.52 9.76
CA LEU A 576 22.51 35.17 8.75
C LEU A 576 23.59 34.32 9.43
N TYR A 577 23.95 33.21 8.81
CA TYR A 577 25.03 32.35 9.29
C TYR A 577 26.37 32.93 8.81
N GLU A 578 27.20 33.37 9.76
CA GLU A 578 28.53 33.91 9.50
C GLU A 578 29.64 33.06 10.14
N ASN A 579 29.31 32.39 11.26
CA ASN A 579 30.26 31.63 12.07
C ASN A 579 29.59 30.38 12.67
N PRO A 580 30.36 29.34 13.06
CA PRO A 580 29.80 28.14 13.67
C PRO A 580 28.97 28.45 14.92
N VAL A 581 27.75 27.92 14.97
CA VAL A 581 26.72 28.24 15.97
C VAL A 581 26.82 27.30 17.17
N ALA A 582 26.73 27.82 18.39
CA ALA A 582 26.66 27.01 19.60
C ALA A 582 25.25 26.44 19.80
N VAL A 583 25.14 25.12 19.88
CA VAL A 583 23.88 24.36 19.93
C VAL A 583 23.81 23.55 21.23
N LYS A 584 22.84 23.87 22.08
CA LYS A 584 22.57 23.13 23.31
C LYS A 584 21.78 21.85 23.01
N ALA A 585 21.88 20.86 23.88
CA ALA A 585 21.04 19.66 23.80
C ALA A 585 19.55 20.03 23.76
N GLY A 586 18.77 19.30 22.95
CA GLY A 586 17.34 19.56 22.74
C GLY A 586 17.02 20.71 21.78
N VAL A 587 18.00 21.56 21.40
CA VAL A 587 17.77 22.63 20.43
C VAL A 587 17.71 22.06 19.01
N ARG A 588 16.71 22.55 18.26
CA ARG A 588 16.49 22.26 16.85
C ARG A 588 16.79 23.49 16.01
N ILE A 589 17.58 23.29 14.96
CA ILE A 589 17.99 24.32 14.02
C ILE A 589 17.26 24.10 12.72
N LEU A 590 16.56 25.14 12.28
CA LEU A 590 15.95 25.20 10.97
C LEU A 590 16.76 26.18 10.14
N CYS A 591 17.21 25.74 8.96
CA CYS A 591 18.03 26.56 8.09
C CYS A 591 17.62 26.42 6.62
N ARG A 592 17.80 27.52 5.88
CA ARG A 592 17.56 27.61 4.44
C ARG A 592 18.65 28.42 3.78
N ILE A 593 18.88 28.11 2.51
CA ILE A 593 19.67 28.96 1.63
C ILE A 593 18.76 30.04 1.05
N ARG A 594 19.31 31.24 0.86
CA ARG A 594 18.75 32.26 -0.03
C ARG A 594 19.81 32.62 -1.06
N GLY A 595 19.51 32.44 -2.33
CA GLY A 595 20.41 32.67 -3.45
C GLY A 595 19.62 32.95 -4.72
N ASP A 596 20.11 33.85 -5.58
CA ASP A 596 19.50 34.20 -6.87
C ASP A 596 18.00 34.58 -6.79
N GLY A 597 17.61 35.22 -5.69
CA GLY A 597 16.22 35.61 -5.43
C GLY A 597 15.30 34.47 -4.97
N GLU A 598 15.79 33.24 -4.88
CA GLU A 598 15.05 32.05 -4.48
C GLU A 598 15.42 31.54 -3.08
N TRP A 599 14.54 30.71 -2.52
CA TRP A 599 14.74 30.02 -1.26
C TRP A 599 15.01 28.53 -1.50
N GLY A 600 16.09 28.03 -0.91
CA GLY A 600 16.39 26.59 -0.87
C GLY A 600 15.45 25.82 0.07
N PRO A 601 15.45 24.48 -0.03
CA PRO A 601 14.62 23.62 0.82
C PRO A 601 14.99 23.77 2.30
N LEU A 602 14.01 23.56 3.18
CA LEU A 602 14.19 23.58 4.62
C LEU A 602 15.05 22.40 5.07
N ARG A 603 16.10 22.70 5.82
CA ARG A 603 16.89 21.69 6.53
C ARG A 603 16.69 21.80 8.04
N GLU A 604 16.31 20.68 8.64
CA GLU A 604 16.25 20.49 10.10
C GLU A 604 17.51 19.77 10.59
N ILE A 605 18.13 20.30 11.65
CA ILE A 605 19.28 19.71 12.32
C ILE A 605 19.00 19.67 13.82
N ARG A 606 19.23 18.52 14.46
CA ARG A 606 19.06 18.35 15.91
C ARG A 606 20.39 18.17 16.63
N ALA A 607 20.52 18.76 17.81
CA ALA A 607 21.67 18.51 18.68
C ALA A 607 21.86 17.01 18.93
N GLY A 608 23.01 16.46 18.54
CA GLY A 608 23.32 15.03 18.70
C GLY A 608 22.91 14.12 17.55
N GLN A 609 22.26 14.64 16.50
CA GLN A 609 22.04 13.88 15.27
C GLN A 609 23.39 13.56 14.61
N ARG A 610 23.55 12.31 14.16
CA ARG A 610 24.65 11.94 13.27
C ARG A 610 24.44 12.66 11.94
N LEU A 611 25.33 13.59 11.61
CA LEU A 611 25.31 14.27 10.32
C LEU A 611 25.95 13.34 9.30
N ALA A 612 25.26 13.10 8.17
CA ALA A 612 25.83 12.33 7.07
C ALA A 612 27.13 13.01 6.61
N LEU A 613 28.19 12.22 6.41
CA LEU A 613 29.42 12.69 5.77
C LEU A 613 29.06 13.11 4.35
N GLY A 614 29.42 14.33 3.96
CA GLY A 614 29.07 14.94 2.68
C GLY A 614 29.28 13.97 1.52
N GLY A 615 28.19 13.60 0.86
CA GLY A 615 28.17 12.56 -0.15
C GLY A 615 26.89 12.66 -0.98
N SER A 616 26.76 13.74 -1.73
CA SER A 616 25.80 13.85 -2.81
C SER A 616 26.51 14.50 -3.98
N GLN A 617 27.05 13.69 -4.89
CA GLN A 617 27.52 14.18 -6.18
C GLN A 617 26.38 14.94 -6.88
N ARG A 618 26.69 16.12 -7.43
CA ARG A 618 25.78 17.01 -8.18
C ARG A 618 24.97 16.26 -9.23
N PRO A 619 23.73 16.68 -9.54
CA PRO A 619 23.15 16.49 -10.87
C PRO A 619 23.95 17.31 -11.86
N VAL A 620 24.54 16.67 -12.87
CA VAL A 620 25.10 17.36 -14.02
C VAL A 620 23.95 17.54 -15.01
N LYS A 621 23.70 18.77 -15.50
CA LYS A 621 22.82 18.99 -16.65
C LYS A 621 23.36 18.19 -17.83
N SER A 622 22.74 17.06 -18.16
CA SER A 622 22.90 16.49 -19.50
C SER A 622 22.06 17.32 -20.46
N ALA A 623 22.71 17.96 -21.43
CA ALA A 623 22.01 18.56 -22.57
C ALA A 623 21.13 17.48 -23.24
N SER A 624 19.84 17.76 -23.38
CA SER A 624 18.91 16.90 -24.12
C SER A 624 19.35 16.83 -25.59
N PRO A 625 19.49 15.64 -26.21
CA PRO A 625 19.39 15.53 -27.65
C PRO A 625 17.92 15.69 -28.03
N GLY A 626 17.65 16.50 -29.06
CA GLY A 626 16.32 16.76 -29.58
C GLY A 626 15.55 15.46 -29.89
N VAL A 627 14.28 15.45 -29.52
CA VAL A 627 13.33 14.41 -29.88
C VAL A 627 13.05 14.53 -31.38
N GLN A 628 13.52 13.58 -32.18
CA GLN A 628 12.90 13.26 -33.47
C GLN A 628 11.84 12.18 -33.26
N PRO A 629 10.66 12.28 -33.90
CA PRO A 629 9.62 11.26 -33.81
C PRO A 629 10.00 10.08 -34.70
N SER A 630 10.24 8.91 -34.12
CA SER A 630 10.32 7.66 -34.88
C SER A 630 8.90 7.20 -35.25
N GLY A 631 8.56 7.40 -36.52
CA GLY A 631 7.45 6.68 -37.14
C GLY A 631 7.78 5.20 -37.22
N SER A 632 6.95 4.35 -36.61
CA SER A 632 6.98 2.92 -36.85
C SER A 632 6.06 2.62 -38.04
N GLU A 633 6.68 2.28 -39.18
CA GLU A 633 6.00 1.63 -40.29
C GLU A 633 5.29 0.36 -39.81
N ARG A 634 4.01 0.26 -40.17
CA ARG A 634 3.21 -0.96 -40.07
C ARG A 634 3.56 -1.83 -41.26
N GLN A 635 4.20 -2.97 -41.04
CA GLN A 635 4.04 -4.12 -41.92
C GLN A 635 2.85 -4.93 -41.43
N GLY A 636 1.82 -5.01 -42.27
CA GLY A 636 0.70 -5.93 -42.11
C GLY A 636 0.93 -7.20 -42.91
N VAL A 637 0.46 -8.32 -42.38
CA VAL A 637 0.06 -9.60 -43.03
C VAL A 637 -0.66 -10.37 -41.90
N ALA A 638 -1.76 -11.12 -42.03
CA ALA A 638 -2.92 -11.22 -42.90
C ALA A 638 -3.93 -12.12 -42.12
N LYS A 639 -5.18 -12.19 -42.61
CA LYS A 639 -6.19 -13.22 -42.29
C LYS A 639 -5.55 -14.62 -42.30
N ASP A 640 -5.84 -15.54 -41.38
CA ASP A 640 -7.13 -16.14 -41.01
C ASP A 640 -7.24 -16.47 -39.50
#